data_AF-A0A956AXZ1-F1
#
_entry.id   AF-A0A956AXZ1-F1
#
_cell.length_a   1.000
_cell.length_b   1.000
_cell.length_c   1.000
_cell.angle_alpha   90.00
_cell.angle_beta   90.00
_cell.angle_gamma   90.00
#
_symmetry.space_group_name_H-M   'P 1'
#
loop_
_entity.id
_entity.type
_entity.pdbx_description
1 polymer ?
#
loop_
_entity_poly.entity_id
_entity_poly.type
_entity_poly.pdbx_seq_one_letter_code
_entity_poly.pdbx_strand_id
1 'polypeptide(L)'
;MRRVLVPLVAASMWLAGCEEGPDQIFTPNTGDPAQQNGQTPGEPFFQDGNQDYTSTAGTNDNEGRARFCSESQNTRVVERLVQMPIVPDVEMGGVPMRNPDGTPIHADQLVGNPIWDGETLITGEAMIEQGGGLCDPTVYLNALTWGPTNEVVAFINEDTKLLEAMLATQDYLGDMNGSYTKTNEDGSTEQVSMLVSLRERVRLGDVELDEYTSQANQGSRPRAWLNHANVNAIYRAVRETWFGAESIDPAYDCVASKVCALIYQTEEAQEVRQITLLYIIDSGVILVFSPEGEIIQLQIEPVRVAPFETAVEFDFGPDAETVAPTLASAAVPGCEIKLGTGMTWADFKRACVQEGDTTTLDRVDYSVFTQRNGVVASFNGVDLSFTRRVSERGVLRDGERPNDADELTSMTFTRTLNAPVAEFVPSELALAYKARLEARLRAAVTLPAEGAGGDPENPGDPGMDPVDPENPGDPGMDPVDPENPGDPGEPAHPFLAYELTIPPDLADAPSPIEQLFYSDAQGNQLNWNNTVIQEIRDLYDSLTPAQKAMVDPQVIEPTWIIEPYVDAVLDTFSHGQSRTRDATKQFRNTDDRRWVIGYANFIQNNVPYRVTVQYSLNYGAVTAVTIGGGWGEIDEILQGWNQALRPNRGLVDPPYPYYSADLALNPANPFGLNGQGITVLGYDRQLGTLDVELQKNTPNGPQLVELTVSGEPIEDRNGYLRQIRGERYEFVPANQVSLSGLETGMLTYVEADGQIGRVGMGGFKQPMTLCPGLRVSYGDDLPRKIQAWVDEGGVDRYRECEIVFNYSDNGNVLDSVASLTNRIAFVTVNKRAVQVDVWR
;
A
#
# COMPACT_ATOMS: atom_id res chain seq x y z
N MET A 1 2.88 42.31 -64.35
CA MET A 1 4.30 42.25 -64.80
C MET A 1 5.01 43.48 -64.23
N ARG A 2 5.51 43.42 -62.99
CA ARG A 2 6.87 43.01 -62.57
C ARG A 2 7.95 44.03 -62.95
N ARG A 3 8.44 44.75 -61.94
CA ARG A 3 9.72 45.50 -61.72
C ARG A 3 9.39 46.74 -60.85
N VAL A 4 10.13 47.25 -59.85
CA VAL A 4 11.47 47.07 -59.23
C VAL A 4 11.40 47.93 -57.93
N LEU A 5 11.43 47.35 -56.72
CA LEU A 5 12.55 47.27 -55.75
C LEU A 5 12.97 48.59 -55.07
N VAL A 6 12.45 48.86 -53.84
CA VAL A 6 12.86 49.86 -52.80
C VAL A 6 12.20 49.43 -51.44
N PRO A 7 12.71 49.69 -50.20
CA PRO A 7 13.98 49.34 -49.52
C PRO A 7 13.81 48.78 -48.05
N LEU A 8 14.88 48.25 -47.45
CA LEU A 8 15.18 48.01 -46.01
C LEU A 8 14.01 47.83 -45.00
N VAL A 9 13.34 46.68 -45.08
CA VAL A 9 12.54 46.04 -44.01
C VAL A 9 12.77 44.52 -44.15
N ALA A 10 13.00 43.82 -43.03
CA ALA A 10 13.00 42.36 -42.90
C ALA A 10 13.80 41.54 -43.96
N ALA A 11 15.13 41.47 -43.83
CA ALA A 11 15.95 40.47 -44.52
C ALA A 11 17.36 40.34 -43.91
N SER A 12 17.54 39.46 -42.94
CA SER A 12 18.67 38.52 -42.87
C SER A 12 18.42 37.54 -41.72
N MET A 13 18.11 36.26 -41.90
CA MET A 13 17.93 35.42 -43.08
C MET A 13 16.98 34.30 -42.64
N TRP A 14 15.86 34.12 -43.35
CA TRP A 14 15.08 32.88 -43.39
C TRP A 14 15.19 32.34 -44.83
N LEU A 15 15.35 31.02 -44.97
CA LEU A 15 15.31 30.17 -46.17
C LEU A 15 16.60 30.18 -47.04
N ALA A 16 17.29 29.07 -47.34
CA ALA A 16 17.06 27.65 -47.09
C ALA A 16 18.40 26.88 -47.17
N GLY A 17 18.51 25.78 -46.42
CA GLY A 17 19.62 24.83 -46.51
C GLY A 17 19.69 23.86 -45.31
N CYS A 18 18.80 22.87 -45.31
CA CYS A 18 18.88 21.57 -44.63
C CYS A 18 19.26 21.53 -43.15
N GLU A 19 18.26 21.38 -42.27
CA GLU A 19 18.17 20.19 -41.42
C GLU A 19 16.72 20.02 -40.98
N GLU A 20 16.12 18.92 -41.41
CA GLU A 20 14.84 18.41 -40.96
C GLU A 20 14.96 18.15 -39.44
N GLY A 21 14.27 18.94 -38.61
CA GLY A 21 13.87 18.42 -37.29
C GLY A 21 12.82 17.34 -37.54
N PRO A 22 12.89 16.18 -36.87
CA PRO A 22 12.13 15.01 -37.30
C PRO A 22 10.64 15.33 -37.37
N ASP A 23 10.04 15.05 -38.52
CA ASP A 23 8.59 14.88 -38.64
C ASP A 23 8.15 13.99 -37.47
N GLN A 24 7.19 14.48 -36.67
CA GLN A 24 6.33 13.70 -35.76
C GLN A 24 6.89 12.30 -35.45
N ILE A 25 7.80 12.18 -34.47
CA ILE A 25 8.38 10.86 -34.17
C ILE A 25 7.34 9.88 -33.60
N PHE A 26 6.22 10.39 -33.06
CA PHE A 26 5.10 9.57 -32.65
C PHE A 26 3.76 10.22 -33.01
N THR A 27 3.07 9.60 -33.94
CA THR A 27 1.60 9.59 -34.01
C THR A 27 1.11 8.75 -32.83
N PRO A 28 0.06 9.13 -32.09
CA PRO A 28 -0.51 8.27 -31.05
C PRO A 28 -0.84 6.91 -31.67
N ASN A 29 -0.22 5.86 -31.14
CA ASN A 29 -0.31 4.56 -31.77
C ASN A 29 -1.66 3.93 -31.50
N THR A 30 -2.41 3.76 -32.59
CA THR A 30 -3.64 2.95 -32.66
C THR A 30 -3.35 1.49 -33.03
N GLY A 31 -2.06 1.11 -33.08
CA GLY A 31 -1.60 -0.24 -33.40
C GLY A 31 -0.81 -0.87 -32.25
N ASP A 32 -0.62 -2.18 -32.35
CA ASP A 32 0.13 -3.02 -31.42
C ASP A 32 1.56 -2.46 -31.12
N PRO A 33 1.92 -2.21 -29.85
CA PRO A 33 3.23 -1.73 -29.43
C PRO A 33 4.42 -2.55 -29.95
N ALA A 34 4.23 -3.85 -30.20
CA ALA A 34 5.26 -4.72 -30.76
C ALA A 34 5.53 -4.42 -32.25
N GLN A 35 4.49 -4.20 -33.07
CA GLN A 35 4.64 -3.82 -34.50
C GLN A 35 5.49 -2.57 -34.69
N GLN A 36 5.46 -1.67 -33.71
CA GLN A 36 6.17 -0.40 -33.74
C GLN A 36 7.62 -0.51 -33.28
N ASN A 37 7.94 -1.50 -32.44
CA ASN A 37 9.32 -1.85 -32.09
C ASN A 37 10.00 -2.72 -33.18
N GLY A 38 9.41 -2.79 -34.38
CA GLY A 38 9.89 -3.62 -35.49
C GLY A 38 9.60 -5.11 -35.30
N GLN A 39 8.79 -5.48 -34.30
CA GLN A 39 8.33 -6.83 -34.08
C GLN A 39 6.98 -7.00 -34.75
N THR A 40 6.96 -7.44 -36.00
CA THR A 40 5.73 -7.97 -36.58
C THR A 40 5.23 -9.08 -35.66
N PRO A 41 3.95 -9.08 -35.18
CA PRO A 41 3.33 -10.29 -34.67
C PRO A 41 3.65 -11.35 -35.70
N GLY A 42 4.36 -12.40 -35.30
CA GLY A 42 4.53 -13.54 -36.17
C GLY A 42 3.16 -13.90 -36.71
N GLU A 43 3.08 -14.33 -37.98
CA GLU A 43 1.88 -15.03 -38.40
C GLU A 43 1.55 -16.07 -37.30
N PRO A 44 0.27 -16.25 -36.94
CA PRO A 44 -0.08 -17.22 -35.92
C PRO A 44 0.65 -18.52 -36.26
N PHE A 45 1.33 -19.11 -35.27
CA PHE A 45 2.23 -20.23 -35.48
C PHE A 45 1.40 -21.48 -35.80
N PHE A 46 0.87 -21.55 -37.02
CA PHE A 46 0.16 -22.68 -37.57
C PHE A 46 1.01 -23.28 -38.67
N GLN A 47 2.02 -24.05 -38.29
CA GLN A 47 2.52 -25.11 -39.16
C GLN A 47 2.47 -26.41 -38.40
N ASP A 48 1.71 -27.37 -38.95
CA ASP A 48 1.62 -28.74 -38.47
C ASP A 48 3.04 -29.32 -38.26
N GLY A 49 3.42 -29.51 -36.99
CA GLY A 49 4.51 -30.39 -36.56
C GLY A 49 5.93 -29.79 -36.60
N ASN A 50 6.56 -29.82 -35.42
CA ASN A 50 8.01 -29.93 -35.18
C ASN A 50 8.86 -28.65 -34.97
N GLN A 51 8.30 -27.52 -34.54
CA GLN A 51 9.13 -26.41 -34.00
C GLN A 51 8.77 -26.11 -32.54
N ASP A 52 9.81 -25.98 -31.71
CA ASP A 52 9.71 -25.68 -30.27
C ASP A 52 9.81 -24.16 -29.99
N TYR A 53 9.56 -23.76 -28.75
CA TYR A 53 9.64 -22.37 -28.27
C TYR A 53 11.02 -21.72 -28.50
N THR A 54 12.08 -22.53 -28.63
CA THR A 54 13.45 -22.07 -28.87
C THR A 54 13.80 -21.89 -30.35
N SER A 55 12.84 -22.18 -31.25
CA SER A 55 12.95 -21.96 -32.68
C SER A 55 13.16 -20.47 -32.98
N THR A 56 14.42 -20.06 -33.05
CA THR A 56 14.88 -18.71 -33.45
C THR A 56 14.51 -18.32 -34.89
N ALA A 57 13.76 -19.15 -35.61
CA ALA A 57 13.38 -18.94 -37.00
C ALA A 57 12.14 -18.03 -37.14
N GLY A 58 12.26 -16.80 -36.64
CA GLY A 58 11.33 -15.70 -36.96
C GLY A 58 10.43 -15.29 -35.79
N THR A 59 10.73 -14.11 -35.25
CA THR A 59 10.01 -13.33 -34.21
C THR A 59 10.11 -13.86 -32.78
N ASN A 60 10.87 -13.12 -31.97
CA ASN A 60 11.07 -13.31 -30.53
C ASN A 60 9.77 -12.97 -29.80
N ASP A 61 8.97 -13.97 -29.43
CA ASP A 61 7.86 -13.76 -28.50
C ASP A 61 8.22 -14.27 -27.11
N ASN A 62 9.00 -13.44 -26.42
CA ASN A 62 9.37 -13.64 -25.03
C ASN A 62 8.23 -13.25 -24.05
N GLU A 63 7.04 -12.94 -24.57
CA GLU A 63 5.90 -12.45 -23.78
C GLU A 63 4.73 -13.44 -23.75
N GLY A 64 4.87 -14.62 -24.36
CA GLY A 64 3.87 -15.70 -24.31
C GLY A 64 2.57 -15.39 -25.06
N ARG A 65 2.61 -14.54 -26.09
CA ARG A 65 1.43 -14.04 -26.82
C ARG A 65 1.11 -14.82 -28.10
N ALA A 66 1.99 -15.73 -28.50
CA ALA A 66 1.85 -16.54 -29.68
C ALA A 66 0.67 -17.48 -29.51
N ARG A 67 -0.14 -17.60 -30.56
CA ARG A 67 -1.15 -18.66 -30.64
C ARG A 67 -0.49 -19.93 -31.13
N PHE A 68 -0.32 -20.89 -30.23
CA PHE A 68 0.21 -22.24 -30.45
C PHE A 68 -0.91 -23.22 -30.81
N CYS A 69 -2.16 -22.93 -30.41
CA CYS A 69 -3.30 -23.81 -30.63
C CYS A 69 -4.35 -23.23 -31.55
N SER A 70 -5.04 -24.10 -32.29
CA SER A 70 -6.37 -23.76 -32.80
C SER A 70 -7.34 -23.60 -31.63
N GLU A 71 -8.40 -22.83 -31.82
CA GLU A 71 -9.48 -22.67 -30.82
C GLU A 71 -10.03 -24.03 -30.33
N SER A 72 -10.11 -25.01 -31.23
CA SER A 72 -10.54 -26.39 -30.91
C SER A 72 -9.51 -27.18 -30.10
N GLN A 73 -8.21 -26.90 -30.27
CA GLN A 73 -7.16 -27.52 -29.46
C GLN A 73 -7.10 -26.85 -28.09
N ASN A 74 -7.18 -25.52 -28.02
CA ASN A 74 -7.21 -24.78 -26.77
C ASN A 74 -8.42 -25.18 -25.92
N THR A 75 -9.61 -25.27 -26.52
CA THR A 75 -10.82 -25.78 -25.84
C THR A 75 -10.59 -27.17 -25.26
N ARG A 76 -9.98 -28.10 -26.01
CA ARG A 76 -9.67 -29.46 -25.51
C ARG A 76 -8.61 -29.46 -24.40
N VAL A 77 -7.62 -28.58 -24.48
CA VAL A 77 -6.63 -28.39 -23.42
C VAL A 77 -7.35 -27.94 -22.16
N VAL A 78 -8.11 -26.85 -22.22
CA VAL A 78 -8.88 -26.32 -21.08
C VAL A 78 -9.82 -27.37 -20.49
N GLU A 79 -10.66 -28.02 -21.31
CA GLU A 79 -11.59 -29.06 -20.86
C GLU A 79 -10.88 -30.19 -20.11
N ARG A 80 -9.63 -30.50 -20.50
CA ARG A 80 -8.80 -31.49 -19.82
C ARG A 80 -8.19 -30.93 -18.54
N LEU A 81 -7.58 -29.75 -18.59
CA LEU A 81 -6.91 -29.11 -17.45
C LEU A 81 -7.87 -28.99 -16.26
N VAL A 82 -9.12 -28.56 -16.50
CA VAL A 82 -10.11 -28.34 -15.43
C VAL A 82 -10.59 -29.63 -14.76
N GLN A 83 -10.35 -30.80 -15.35
CA GLN A 83 -10.78 -32.10 -14.81
C GLN A 83 -9.62 -32.90 -14.18
N MET A 84 -8.38 -32.46 -14.38
CA MET A 84 -7.20 -33.13 -13.83
C MET A 84 -7.17 -32.95 -12.30
N PRO A 85 -6.56 -33.89 -11.55
CA PRO A 85 -6.48 -33.76 -10.10
C PRO A 85 -5.59 -32.57 -9.68
N ILE A 86 -5.77 -32.15 -8.44
CA ILE A 86 -4.87 -31.22 -7.75
C ILE A 86 -3.92 -32.05 -6.89
N VAL A 87 -2.62 -31.94 -7.14
CA VAL A 87 -1.57 -32.69 -6.44
C VAL A 87 -0.58 -31.68 -5.84
N PRO A 88 -0.70 -31.35 -4.53
CA PRO A 88 0.18 -30.41 -3.85
C PRO A 88 1.67 -30.66 -4.12
N ASP A 89 2.43 -29.58 -4.36
CA ASP A 89 3.87 -29.55 -4.71
C ASP A 89 4.25 -30.26 -6.03
N VAL A 90 3.29 -30.83 -6.76
CA VAL A 90 3.52 -31.57 -8.00
C VAL A 90 2.87 -30.88 -9.19
N GLU A 91 1.54 -30.75 -9.20
CA GLU A 91 0.79 -30.19 -10.32
C GLU A 91 -0.63 -29.73 -9.93
N MET A 92 -1.18 -28.77 -10.67
CA MET A 92 -2.61 -28.46 -10.64
C MET A 92 -3.14 -28.36 -12.07
N GLY A 93 -4.20 -29.12 -12.36
CA GLY A 93 -4.72 -29.17 -13.71
C GLY A 93 -3.78 -29.84 -14.71
N GLY A 94 -2.74 -30.55 -14.26
CA GLY A 94 -1.68 -31.05 -15.15
C GLY A 94 -0.66 -30.00 -15.55
N VAL A 95 -0.71 -28.79 -14.98
CA VAL A 95 0.40 -27.82 -15.02
C VAL A 95 1.36 -28.20 -13.90
N PRO A 96 2.61 -28.61 -14.19
CA PRO A 96 3.57 -28.96 -13.16
C PRO A 96 3.98 -27.72 -12.36
N MET A 97 4.37 -27.92 -11.10
CA MET A 97 4.89 -26.87 -10.21
C MET A 97 6.43 -26.83 -10.15
N ARG A 98 7.07 -27.95 -10.49
CA ARG A 98 8.52 -28.13 -10.50
C ARG A 98 8.95 -28.86 -11.76
N ASN A 99 10.18 -28.60 -12.19
CA ASN A 99 10.82 -29.42 -13.21
C ASN A 99 11.05 -30.85 -12.66
N PRO A 100 11.21 -31.86 -13.52
CA PRO A 100 11.52 -33.24 -13.11
C PRO A 100 12.79 -33.37 -12.24
N ASP A 101 13.69 -32.39 -12.31
CA ASP A 101 14.90 -32.31 -11.49
C ASP A 101 14.69 -31.58 -10.15
N GLY A 102 13.44 -31.20 -9.83
CA GLY A 102 13.05 -30.46 -8.64
C GLY A 102 13.27 -28.95 -8.72
N THR A 103 13.85 -28.40 -9.80
CA THR A 103 14.05 -26.95 -9.91
C THR A 103 12.73 -26.20 -10.10
N PRO A 104 12.64 -24.92 -9.65
CA PRO A 104 11.49 -24.08 -9.93
C PRO A 104 11.21 -23.99 -11.43
N ILE A 105 9.93 -23.97 -11.80
CA ILE A 105 9.53 -23.80 -13.20
C ILE A 105 9.61 -22.34 -13.60
N HIS A 106 10.20 -22.08 -14.76
CA HIS A 106 10.14 -20.79 -15.43
C HIS A 106 8.87 -20.70 -16.28
N ALA A 107 8.24 -19.53 -16.32
CA ALA A 107 6.98 -19.28 -17.03
C ALA A 107 7.00 -19.75 -18.49
N ASP A 108 8.09 -19.48 -19.20
CA ASP A 108 8.31 -19.91 -20.59
C ASP A 108 8.24 -21.43 -20.79
N GLN A 109 8.50 -22.23 -19.75
CA GLN A 109 8.38 -23.69 -19.83
C GLN A 109 6.93 -24.18 -19.74
N LEU A 110 6.02 -23.34 -19.20
CA LEU A 110 4.60 -23.66 -19.12
C LEU A 110 3.87 -23.40 -20.44
N VAL A 111 4.45 -22.59 -21.32
CA VAL A 111 3.81 -22.12 -22.55
C VAL A 111 4.45 -22.77 -23.76
N GLY A 112 3.63 -23.43 -24.59
CA GLY A 112 4.14 -24.07 -25.80
C GLY A 112 3.13 -24.95 -26.51
N ASN A 113 3.65 -25.80 -27.41
CA ASN A 113 2.83 -26.75 -28.14
C ASN A 113 2.41 -27.91 -27.23
N PRO A 114 1.10 -28.19 -27.08
CA PRO A 114 0.65 -29.35 -26.33
C PRO A 114 1.03 -30.63 -27.05
N ILE A 115 1.55 -31.60 -26.32
CA ILE A 115 1.91 -32.92 -26.86
C ILE A 115 0.74 -33.87 -26.61
N TRP A 116 0.37 -34.64 -27.64
CA TRP A 116 -0.74 -35.59 -27.60
C TRP A 116 -0.24 -37.01 -27.87
N ASP A 117 -0.64 -37.98 -27.03
CA ASP A 117 -0.27 -39.39 -27.16
C ASP A 117 -1.25 -40.21 -28.03
N GLY A 118 -1.81 -39.58 -29.05
CA GLY A 118 -2.82 -40.16 -29.94
C GLY A 118 -4.23 -39.65 -29.66
N GLU A 119 -4.62 -39.50 -28.40
CA GLU A 119 -5.90 -38.87 -28.00
C GLU A 119 -5.82 -38.10 -26.67
N THR A 120 -4.80 -38.33 -25.83
CA THR A 120 -4.69 -37.71 -24.49
C THR A 120 -3.64 -36.60 -24.51
N LEU A 121 -3.95 -35.49 -23.84
CA LEU A 121 -2.98 -34.43 -23.57
C LEU A 121 -1.91 -34.96 -22.59
N ILE A 122 -0.64 -34.91 -22.98
CA ILE A 122 0.48 -35.13 -22.07
C ILE A 122 0.59 -33.90 -21.16
N THR A 123 0.57 -34.15 -19.86
CA THR A 123 0.53 -33.14 -18.79
C THR A 123 1.61 -33.46 -17.74
N GLY A 124 1.79 -32.56 -16.78
CA GLY A 124 2.70 -32.75 -15.65
C GLY A 124 4.17 -32.76 -16.05
N GLU A 125 4.99 -33.50 -15.32
CA GLU A 125 6.43 -33.63 -15.59
C GLU A 125 6.73 -34.12 -17.02
N ALA A 126 5.94 -35.08 -17.52
CA ALA A 126 6.10 -35.64 -18.85
C ALA A 126 5.89 -34.60 -19.97
N MET A 127 5.10 -33.55 -19.71
CA MET A 127 4.95 -32.42 -20.64
C MET A 127 6.29 -31.70 -20.80
N ILE A 128 6.94 -31.37 -19.68
CA ILE A 128 8.23 -30.65 -19.67
C ILE A 128 9.35 -31.52 -20.25
N GLU A 129 9.44 -32.80 -19.86
CA GLU A 129 10.47 -33.72 -20.36
C GLU A 129 10.47 -33.87 -21.88
N GLN A 130 9.29 -33.78 -22.49
CA GLN A 130 9.12 -33.90 -23.93
C GLN A 130 9.20 -32.56 -24.67
N GLY A 131 9.50 -31.46 -23.95
CA GLY A 131 9.54 -30.11 -24.51
C GLY A 131 8.17 -29.57 -24.92
N GLY A 132 7.10 -30.07 -24.30
CA GLY A 132 5.74 -29.60 -24.48
C GLY A 132 5.42 -28.43 -23.55
N GLY A 133 4.30 -27.77 -23.83
CA GLY A 133 3.74 -26.72 -22.98
C GLY A 133 2.23 -26.62 -23.17
N LEU A 134 1.62 -25.69 -22.45
CA LEU A 134 0.21 -25.35 -22.60
C LEU A 134 0.08 -24.16 -23.55
N CYS A 135 -0.83 -24.28 -24.49
CA CYS A 135 -1.02 -23.24 -25.49
C CYS A 135 -1.93 -22.12 -24.99
N ASP A 136 -1.70 -20.93 -25.53
CA ASP A 136 -2.59 -19.77 -25.54
C ASP A 136 -3.14 -19.36 -24.16
N PRO A 137 -2.31 -19.21 -23.11
CA PRO A 137 -2.78 -18.63 -21.85
C PRO A 137 -3.24 -17.18 -22.06
N THR A 138 -4.19 -16.73 -21.25
CA THR A 138 -4.42 -15.29 -21.09
C THR A 138 -3.41 -14.75 -20.07
N VAL A 139 -2.65 -13.72 -20.48
CA VAL A 139 -1.57 -13.13 -19.68
C VAL A 139 -2.07 -11.89 -18.94
N TYR A 140 -1.89 -11.87 -17.62
CA TYR A 140 -2.24 -10.74 -16.74
C TYR A 140 -1.03 -10.34 -15.90
N LEU A 141 -0.35 -9.22 -16.19
CA LEU A 141 0.79 -8.67 -15.43
C LEU A 141 1.83 -9.74 -15.00
N ASN A 142 1.57 -10.42 -13.88
CA ASN A 142 2.36 -11.46 -13.24
C ASN A 142 1.68 -12.85 -13.20
N ALA A 143 0.76 -13.17 -14.12
CA ALA A 143 0.04 -14.44 -14.13
C ALA A 143 -0.29 -14.95 -15.54
N LEU A 144 -0.32 -16.27 -15.68
CA LEU A 144 -0.86 -17.00 -16.83
C LEU A 144 -2.16 -17.68 -16.43
N THR A 145 -3.18 -17.59 -17.27
CA THR A 145 -4.51 -18.13 -16.96
C THR A 145 -5.03 -18.99 -18.09
N TRP A 146 -5.70 -20.09 -17.74
CA TRP A 146 -6.33 -20.99 -18.69
C TRP A 146 -7.81 -21.16 -18.39
N GLY A 147 -8.58 -21.18 -19.48
CA GLY A 147 -10.01 -21.41 -19.52
C GLY A 147 -10.88 -20.15 -19.57
N PRO A 148 -12.17 -20.30 -19.90
CA PRO A 148 -13.06 -19.16 -20.18
C PRO A 148 -13.36 -18.30 -18.95
N THR A 149 -13.16 -18.83 -17.74
CA THR A 149 -13.39 -18.11 -16.47
C THR A 149 -12.13 -17.98 -15.62
N ASN A 150 -10.96 -18.29 -16.19
CA ASN A 150 -9.67 -18.35 -15.49
C ASN A 150 -9.68 -19.42 -14.38
N GLU A 151 -10.03 -20.64 -14.79
CA GLU A 151 -10.15 -21.82 -13.93
C GLU A 151 -8.82 -22.23 -13.30
N VAL A 152 -7.72 -22.08 -14.05
CA VAL A 152 -6.36 -22.33 -13.59
C VAL A 152 -5.54 -21.05 -13.79
N VAL A 153 -4.95 -20.54 -12.71
CA VAL A 153 -4.13 -19.33 -12.70
C VAL A 153 -2.76 -19.68 -12.13
N ALA A 154 -1.71 -19.49 -12.93
CA ALA A 154 -0.32 -19.62 -12.52
C ALA A 154 0.26 -18.23 -12.25
N PHE A 155 0.55 -17.92 -10.98
CA PHE A 155 1.23 -16.69 -10.58
C PHE A 155 2.74 -16.83 -10.76
N ILE A 156 3.35 -15.78 -11.28
CA ILE A 156 4.75 -15.74 -11.69
C ILE A 156 5.40 -14.52 -11.05
N ASN A 157 6.62 -14.70 -10.54
CA ASN A 157 7.44 -13.60 -10.08
C ASN A 157 7.84 -12.71 -11.27
N GLU A 158 7.51 -11.42 -11.24
CA GLU A 158 7.73 -10.53 -12.39
C GLU A 158 9.20 -10.42 -12.81
N ASP A 159 10.12 -10.46 -11.84
CA ASP A 159 11.55 -10.26 -12.04
C ASP A 159 12.25 -11.54 -12.52
N THR A 160 11.95 -12.67 -11.89
CA THR A 160 12.64 -13.95 -12.14
C THR A 160 11.90 -14.85 -13.12
N LYS A 161 10.65 -14.53 -13.43
CA LYS A 161 9.72 -15.34 -14.24
C LYS A 161 9.48 -16.76 -13.70
N LEU A 162 9.80 -17.01 -12.43
CA LEU A 162 9.56 -18.29 -11.78
C LEU A 162 8.10 -18.39 -11.32
N LEU A 163 7.54 -19.60 -11.40
CA LEU A 163 6.22 -19.92 -10.86
C LEU A 163 6.22 -19.78 -9.33
N GLU A 164 5.35 -18.92 -8.80
CA GLU A 164 5.22 -18.67 -7.35
C GLU A 164 4.06 -19.43 -6.73
N ALA A 165 2.94 -19.50 -7.43
CA ALA A 165 1.74 -20.15 -6.93
C ALA A 165 0.84 -20.57 -8.08
N MET A 166 -0.05 -21.51 -7.78
CA MET A 166 -1.12 -21.91 -8.67
C MET A 166 -2.44 -21.83 -7.95
N LEU A 167 -3.46 -21.44 -8.70
CA LEU A 167 -4.78 -21.15 -8.18
C LEU A 167 -5.85 -21.80 -9.05
N ALA A 168 -6.69 -22.60 -8.40
CA ALA A 168 -7.92 -23.15 -8.97
C ALA A 168 -9.12 -22.34 -8.47
N THR A 169 -9.92 -21.83 -9.40
CA THR A 169 -11.13 -21.03 -9.12
C THR A 169 -12.40 -21.88 -9.28
N GLN A 170 -13.55 -21.34 -8.88
CA GLN A 170 -14.80 -22.09 -8.67
C GLN A 170 -15.26 -23.00 -9.84
N ASP A 171 -14.87 -22.73 -11.08
CA ASP A 171 -15.25 -23.51 -12.26
C ASP A 171 -14.32 -24.70 -12.55
N TYR A 172 -13.25 -24.86 -11.78
CA TYR A 172 -12.38 -26.02 -11.83
C TYR A 172 -13.08 -27.25 -11.24
N LEU A 173 -13.04 -28.38 -11.96
CA LEU A 173 -13.79 -29.61 -11.67
C LEU A 173 -12.93 -30.74 -11.09
N GLY A 174 -11.62 -30.57 -11.06
CA GLY A 174 -10.69 -31.53 -10.48
C GLY A 174 -10.65 -31.46 -8.96
N ASP A 175 -10.26 -32.57 -8.36
CA ASP A 175 -10.27 -32.74 -6.91
C ASP A 175 -8.86 -32.91 -6.34
N MET A 176 -8.66 -32.47 -5.10
CA MET A 176 -7.50 -32.84 -4.28
C MET A 176 -7.87 -34.03 -3.38
N ASN A 177 -7.26 -35.19 -3.65
CA ASN A 177 -7.57 -36.47 -3.00
C ASN A 177 -6.42 -36.97 -2.12
N GLY A 178 -6.63 -37.00 -0.81
CA GLY A 178 -5.64 -37.46 0.17
C GLY A 178 -6.15 -38.58 1.07
N SER A 179 -5.29 -39.01 2.00
CA SER A 179 -5.64 -39.89 3.11
C SER A 179 -4.72 -39.66 4.29
N TYR A 180 -5.20 -39.92 5.50
CA TYR A 180 -4.38 -39.94 6.70
C TYR A 180 -4.66 -41.16 7.57
N THR A 181 -3.65 -41.53 8.34
CA THR A 181 -3.72 -42.61 9.32
C THR A 181 -4.38 -42.09 10.60
N LYS A 182 -5.56 -42.64 10.94
CA LYS A 182 -6.24 -42.36 12.20
C LYS A 182 -6.04 -43.53 13.16
N THR A 183 -5.56 -43.23 14.37
CA THR A 183 -5.50 -44.20 15.47
C THR A 183 -6.81 -44.17 16.25
N ASN A 184 -7.50 -45.32 16.32
CA ASN A 184 -8.72 -45.51 17.09
C ASN A 184 -8.42 -45.65 18.59
N GLU A 185 -9.45 -45.55 19.43
CA GLU A 185 -9.31 -45.65 20.90
C GLU A 185 -8.70 -46.98 21.37
N ASP A 186 -8.85 -48.06 20.59
CA ASP A 186 -8.28 -49.38 20.86
C ASP A 186 -6.83 -49.55 20.37
N GLY A 187 -6.23 -48.49 19.82
CA GLY A 187 -4.88 -48.49 19.25
C GLY A 187 -4.79 -49.06 17.84
N SER A 188 -5.90 -49.50 17.22
CA SER A 188 -5.92 -49.87 15.80
C SER A 188 -5.76 -48.63 14.91
N THR A 189 -5.17 -48.79 13.72
CA THR A 189 -5.07 -47.72 12.73
C THR A 189 -6.03 -47.97 11.56
N GLU A 190 -6.67 -46.91 11.09
CA GLU A 190 -7.49 -46.90 9.88
C GLU A 190 -7.00 -45.79 8.93
N GLN A 191 -7.08 -46.04 7.62
CA GLN A 191 -6.85 -45.01 6.61
C GLN A 191 -8.16 -44.26 6.36
N VAL A 192 -8.15 -42.95 6.56
CA VAL A 192 -9.29 -42.07 6.33
C VAL A 192 -9.00 -41.23 5.10
N SER A 193 -9.83 -41.35 4.06
CA SER A 193 -9.69 -40.52 2.85
C SER A 193 -10.05 -39.06 3.12
N MET A 194 -9.44 -38.14 2.39
CA MET A 194 -9.81 -36.73 2.31
C MET A 194 -10.15 -36.42 0.85
N LEU A 195 -11.29 -35.78 0.63
CA LEU A 195 -11.67 -35.23 -0.68
C LEU A 195 -11.92 -33.73 -0.51
N VAL A 196 -11.25 -32.93 -1.33
CA VAL A 196 -11.42 -31.49 -1.42
C VAL A 196 -11.74 -31.14 -2.87
N SER A 197 -12.96 -30.65 -3.08
CA SER A 197 -13.50 -30.28 -4.39
C SER A 197 -14.03 -28.85 -4.31
N LEU A 198 -13.83 -28.06 -5.36
CA LEU A 198 -14.36 -26.70 -5.43
C LEU A 198 -15.89 -26.73 -5.51
N ARG A 199 -16.53 -25.73 -4.90
CA ARG A 199 -17.98 -25.62 -4.68
C ARG A 199 -18.58 -26.71 -3.79
N GLU A 200 -17.75 -27.58 -3.22
CA GLU A 200 -18.17 -28.60 -2.26
C GLU A 200 -17.50 -28.37 -0.91
N ARG A 201 -18.02 -29.06 0.10
CA ARG A 201 -17.41 -29.11 1.43
C ARG A 201 -16.36 -30.21 1.49
N VAL A 202 -15.36 -30.02 2.34
CA VAL A 202 -14.33 -31.04 2.57
C VAL A 202 -14.98 -32.30 3.14
N ARG A 203 -14.59 -33.46 2.62
CA ARG A 203 -15.01 -34.78 3.14
C ARG A 203 -13.83 -35.52 3.75
N LEU A 204 -14.02 -36.05 4.94
CA LEU A 204 -13.07 -36.90 5.66
C LEU A 204 -13.71 -38.28 5.90
N GLY A 205 -13.31 -39.27 5.10
CA GLY A 205 -13.99 -40.56 5.00
C GLY A 205 -15.43 -40.37 4.51
N ASP A 206 -16.39 -40.92 5.26
CA ASP A 206 -17.82 -40.77 4.97
C ASP A 206 -18.42 -39.48 5.58
N VAL A 207 -17.63 -38.64 6.24
CA VAL A 207 -18.10 -37.44 6.93
C VAL A 207 -17.84 -36.20 6.08
N GLU A 208 -18.92 -35.50 5.72
CA GLU A 208 -18.84 -34.12 5.21
C GLU A 208 -18.68 -33.14 6.37
N LEU A 209 -17.72 -32.22 6.25
CA LEU A 209 -17.51 -31.15 7.22
C LEU A 209 -18.61 -30.09 7.06
N ASP A 210 -19.72 -30.28 7.78
CA ASP A 210 -20.89 -29.39 7.83
C ASP A 210 -21.00 -28.73 9.22
N GLU A 211 -21.63 -27.55 9.26
CA GLU A 211 -22.01 -26.77 10.45
C GLU A 211 -22.67 -27.62 11.55
N TYR A 212 -23.28 -28.75 11.19
CA TYR A 212 -24.06 -29.61 12.10
C TYR A 212 -23.40 -30.94 12.49
N THR A 213 -22.33 -31.40 11.83
CA THR A 213 -21.73 -32.73 12.10
C THR A 213 -20.77 -32.76 13.28
N SER A 214 -20.24 -31.62 13.73
CA SER A 214 -19.40 -31.54 14.93
C SER A 214 -20.25 -31.22 16.18
N GLN A 215 -20.78 -32.27 16.82
CA GLN A 215 -21.48 -32.30 18.13
C GLN A 215 -22.41 -31.11 18.46
N ALA A 216 -23.70 -31.42 18.60
CA ALA A 216 -24.88 -30.57 18.83
C ALA A 216 -24.85 -29.48 19.94
N ASN A 217 -23.71 -29.22 20.58
CA ASN A 217 -23.51 -28.09 21.52
C ASN A 217 -22.71 -26.92 20.91
N GLN A 218 -22.35 -26.95 19.63
CA GLN A 218 -21.69 -25.82 18.93
C GLN A 218 -22.55 -25.13 17.88
N GLY A 219 -23.83 -25.52 17.72
CA GLY A 219 -24.75 -24.94 16.71
C GLY A 219 -25.07 -23.45 16.86
N SER A 220 -24.47 -22.76 17.85
CA SER A 220 -24.50 -21.30 17.99
C SER A 220 -23.21 -20.62 17.53
N ARG A 221 -22.23 -21.35 16.99
CA ARG A 221 -20.96 -20.82 16.47
C ARG A 221 -20.84 -21.17 14.98
N PRO A 222 -20.78 -20.20 14.07
CA PRO A 222 -20.92 -20.41 12.62
C PRO A 222 -19.84 -21.27 11.94
N ARG A 223 -18.89 -21.86 12.69
CA ARG A 223 -17.72 -22.58 12.16
C ARG A 223 -17.30 -23.80 12.98
N ALA A 224 -18.24 -24.47 13.62
CA ALA A 224 -17.96 -25.70 14.37
C ALA A 224 -17.19 -26.75 13.52
N TRP A 225 -17.33 -26.70 12.19
CA TRP A 225 -16.72 -27.59 11.22
C TRP A 225 -15.22 -27.34 10.89
N LEU A 226 -14.66 -26.14 11.13
CA LEU A 226 -13.19 -25.90 11.13
C LEU A 226 -12.61 -25.95 12.55
N ASN A 227 -13.16 -26.82 13.40
CA ASN A 227 -12.54 -27.04 14.70
C ASN A 227 -11.13 -27.62 14.53
N HIS A 228 -10.36 -27.49 15.60
CA HIS A 228 -8.98 -27.94 15.67
C HIS A 228 -8.78 -29.41 15.22
N ALA A 229 -9.68 -30.33 15.56
CA ALA A 229 -9.56 -31.73 15.14
C ALA A 229 -9.70 -31.90 13.62
N ASN A 230 -10.62 -31.16 12.99
CA ASN A 230 -10.81 -31.18 11.54
C ASN A 230 -9.64 -30.54 10.80
N VAL A 231 -9.13 -29.40 11.29
CA VAL A 231 -7.95 -28.73 10.72
C VAL A 231 -6.72 -29.66 10.78
N ASN A 232 -6.49 -30.34 11.90
CA ASN A 232 -5.41 -31.33 11.99
C ASN A 232 -5.64 -32.55 11.09
N ALA A 233 -6.89 -32.99 10.88
CA ALA A 233 -7.16 -34.09 9.97
C ALA A 233 -6.85 -33.71 8.51
N ILE A 234 -7.24 -32.50 8.08
CA ILE A 234 -6.88 -31.96 6.76
C ILE A 234 -5.36 -31.86 6.64
N TYR A 235 -4.69 -31.26 7.64
CA TYR A 235 -3.23 -31.17 7.68
C TYR A 235 -2.54 -32.52 7.52
N ARG A 236 -2.95 -33.53 8.30
CA ARG A 236 -2.37 -34.87 8.22
C ARG A 236 -2.63 -35.53 6.87
N ALA A 237 -3.82 -35.38 6.32
CA ALA A 237 -4.13 -35.90 5.00
C ALA A 237 -3.22 -35.28 3.94
N VAL A 238 -2.96 -33.97 4.03
CA VAL A 238 -2.01 -33.29 3.16
C VAL A 238 -0.60 -33.85 3.31
N ARG A 239 -0.08 -33.90 4.53
CA ARG A 239 1.30 -34.32 4.79
C ARG A 239 1.58 -35.79 4.50
N GLU A 240 0.70 -36.69 4.92
CA GLU A 240 0.90 -38.13 4.77
C GLU A 240 0.74 -38.58 3.31
N THR A 241 -0.14 -37.92 2.53
CA THR A 241 -0.36 -38.28 1.12
C THR A 241 0.76 -37.81 0.21
N TRP A 242 1.09 -36.52 0.25
CA TRP A 242 1.92 -35.90 -0.78
C TRP A 242 3.35 -35.63 -0.34
N PHE A 243 3.58 -35.47 0.96
CA PHE A 243 4.89 -35.09 1.49
C PHE A 243 5.66 -36.25 2.12
N GLY A 244 5.11 -37.47 2.08
CA GLY A 244 5.76 -38.69 2.55
C GLY A 244 6.09 -38.68 4.04
N ALA A 245 5.38 -37.87 4.83
CA ALA A 245 5.58 -37.82 6.27
C ALA A 245 5.27 -39.19 6.90
N GLU A 246 6.08 -39.62 7.87
CA GLU A 246 5.65 -40.67 8.81
C GLU A 246 4.31 -40.23 9.44
N SER A 247 3.48 -41.20 9.87
CA SER A 247 2.18 -40.89 10.46
C SER A 247 2.33 -39.81 11.53
N ILE A 248 1.69 -38.66 11.31
CA ILE A 248 1.84 -37.53 12.22
C ILE A 248 1.08 -37.88 13.49
N ASP A 249 1.71 -37.63 14.65
CA ASP A 249 1.09 -37.88 15.95
C ASP A 249 -0.33 -37.30 15.97
N PRO A 250 -1.38 -38.10 16.23
CA PRO A 250 -2.75 -37.59 16.32
C PRO A 250 -2.94 -36.47 17.34
N ALA A 251 -2.02 -36.33 18.30
CA ALA A 251 -1.99 -35.24 19.27
C ALA A 251 -1.29 -33.96 18.78
N TYR A 252 -0.65 -33.98 17.60
CA TYR A 252 -0.02 -32.81 17.01
C TYR A 252 -1.06 -31.75 16.63
N ASP A 253 -0.87 -30.54 17.14
CA ASP A 253 -1.72 -29.37 16.88
C ASP A 253 -1.01 -28.45 15.89
N CYS A 254 -1.42 -28.48 14.62
CA CYS A 254 -0.80 -27.65 13.60
C CYS A 254 -1.13 -26.16 13.76
N VAL A 255 -2.22 -25.81 14.43
CA VAL A 255 -2.61 -24.40 14.67
C VAL A 255 -1.78 -23.82 15.80
N ALA A 256 -1.65 -24.53 16.93
CA ALA A 256 -0.81 -24.10 18.05
C ALA A 256 0.68 -24.06 17.68
N SER A 257 1.13 -24.96 16.81
CA SER A 257 2.49 -24.93 16.26
C SER A 257 2.70 -23.89 15.16
N LYS A 258 1.65 -23.15 14.79
CA LYS A 258 1.64 -22.13 13.71
C LYS A 258 2.01 -22.66 12.33
N VAL A 259 1.88 -23.97 12.11
CA VAL A 259 2.00 -24.59 10.78
C VAL A 259 0.72 -24.40 9.97
N CYS A 260 -0.43 -24.38 10.64
CA CYS A 260 -1.73 -24.04 10.08
C CYS A 260 -2.14 -22.65 10.56
N ALA A 261 -2.45 -21.74 9.64
CA ALA A 261 -3.07 -20.46 9.94
C ALA A 261 -4.53 -20.45 9.51
N LEU A 262 -5.42 -20.09 10.43
CA LEU A 262 -6.81 -19.78 10.14
C LEU A 262 -6.96 -18.27 10.05
N ILE A 263 -7.15 -17.77 8.84
CA ILE A 263 -7.31 -16.35 8.56
C ILE A 263 -8.77 -16.07 8.28
N TYR A 264 -9.30 -15.08 8.98
CA TYR A 264 -10.67 -14.61 8.84
C TYR A 264 -10.61 -13.23 8.18
N GLN A 265 -11.45 -12.97 7.18
CA GLN A 265 -11.41 -11.70 6.44
C GLN A 265 -11.77 -10.46 7.26
N THR A 266 -12.47 -10.60 8.38
CA THR A 266 -12.89 -9.50 9.26
C THR A 266 -12.40 -9.73 10.68
N GLU A 267 -12.13 -8.65 11.42
CA GLU A 267 -11.63 -8.71 12.81
C GLU A 267 -12.69 -9.11 13.84
N GLU A 268 -13.98 -9.08 13.50
CA GLU A 268 -15.11 -9.51 14.37
C GLU A 268 -15.21 -11.05 14.48
N ALA A 269 -14.07 -11.73 14.41
CA ALA A 269 -13.84 -12.76 13.42
C ALA A 269 -14.37 -14.16 13.72
N GLN A 270 -14.77 -14.49 14.94
CA GLN A 270 -15.10 -15.89 15.30
C GLN A 270 -16.61 -16.18 15.30
N GLU A 271 -17.45 -15.14 15.36
CA GLU A 271 -18.89 -15.31 15.62
C GLU A 271 -19.79 -14.99 14.41
N VAL A 272 -19.23 -14.51 13.30
CA VAL A 272 -19.99 -14.15 12.09
C VAL A 272 -19.58 -15.01 10.89
N ARG A 273 -20.57 -15.47 10.12
CA ARG A 273 -20.39 -16.17 8.85
C ARG A 273 -19.62 -15.29 7.87
N GLN A 274 -18.43 -15.73 7.47
CA GLN A 274 -17.57 -15.00 6.56
C GLN A 274 -16.58 -15.94 5.87
N ILE A 275 -15.98 -15.48 4.77
CA ILE A 275 -14.91 -16.19 4.08
C ILE A 275 -13.76 -16.50 5.04
N THR A 276 -13.32 -17.75 5.03
CA THR A 276 -12.27 -18.24 5.92
C THR A 276 -11.18 -18.87 5.10
N LEU A 277 -9.93 -18.64 5.45
CA LEU A 277 -8.78 -19.21 4.76
C LEU A 277 -8.01 -20.10 5.73
N LEU A 278 -7.81 -21.37 5.34
CA LEU A 278 -6.89 -22.28 6.00
C LEU A 278 -5.61 -22.33 5.17
N TYR A 279 -4.52 -21.82 5.74
CA TYR A 279 -3.20 -21.90 5.13
C TYR A 279 -2.35 -22.94 5.87
N ILE A 280 -1.99 -24.01 5.16
CA ILE A 280 -1.04 -25.02 5.62
C ILE A 280 0.34 -24.64 5.10
N ILE A 281 1.06 -23.85 5.91
CA ILE A 281 2.26 -23.11 5.51
C ILE A 281 3.38 -24.06 5.04
N ASP A 282 3.63 -25.12 5.80
CA ASP A 282 4.69 -26.10 5.49
C ASP A 282 4.39 -27.02 4.29
N SER A 283 3.21 -26.86 3.69
CA SER A 283 2.72 -27.66 2.57
C SER A 283 2.23 -26.77 1.43
N GLY A 284 2.34 -25.44 1.56
CA GLY A 284 1.91 -24.48 0.54
C GLY A 284 0.44 -24.60 0.15
N VAL A 285 -0.41 -25.27 0.94
CA VAL A 285 -1.83 -25.49 0.58
C VAL A 285 -2.68 -24.43 1.25
N ILE A 286 -3.42 -23.68 0.44
CA ILE A 286 -4.35 -22.64 0.89
C ILE A 286 -5.76 -23.03 0.44
N LEU A 287 -6.63 -23.27 1.41
CA LEU A 287 -8.04 -23.56 1.18
C LEU A 287 -8.87 -22.34 1.59
N VAL A 288 -9.63 -21.80 0.64
CA VAL A 288 -10.53 -20.67 0.91
C VAL A 288 -11.96 -21.18 0.92
N PHE A 289 -12.63 -20.96 2.04
CA PHE A 289 -13.98 -21.41 2.29
C PHE A 289 -14.97 -20.24 2.18
N SER A 290 -16.12 -20.50 1.58
CA SER A 290 -17.30 -19.65 1.69
C SER A 290 -17.78 -19.55 3.15
N PRO A 291 -18.62 -18.56 3.48
CA PRO A 291 -19.30 -18.51 4.77
C PRO A 291 -20.08 -19.79 5.13
N GLU A 292 -20.51 -20.57 4.12
CA GLU A 292 -21.25 -21.82 4.23
C GLU A 292 -20.36 -23.08 4.35
N GLY A 293 -19.04 -22.89 4.23
CA GLY A 293 -18.02 -23.95 4.36
C GLY A 293 -17.67 -24.70 3.08
N GLU A 294 -18.11 -24.20 1.93
CA GLU A 294 -17.73 -24.74 0.61
C GLU A 294 -16.36 -24.18 0.19
N ILE A 295 -15.54 -24.96 -0.48
CA ILE A 295 -14.27 -24.47 -1.03
C ILE A 295 -14.57 -23.59 -2.24
N ILE A 296 -14.30 -22.30 -2.16
CA ILE A 296 -14.50 -21.36 -3.28
C ILE A 296 -13.23 -21.10 -4.08
N GLN A 297 -12.08 -21.42 -3.48
CA GLN A 297 -10.78 -21.20 -4.09
C GLN A 297 -9.77 -22.14 -3.42
N LEU A 298 -8.91 -22.75 -4.23
CA LEU A 298 -7.79 -23.57 -3.76
C LEU A 298 -6.52 -23.05 -4.39
N GLN A 299 -5.55 -22.67 -3.58
CA GLN A 299 -4.23 -22.26 -4.03
C GLN A 299 -3.19 -23.24 -3.50
N ILE A 300 -2.24 -23.60 -4.37
CA ILE A 300 -1.05 -24.36 -3.99
C ILE A 300 0.19 -23.55 -4.32
N GLU A 301 1.13 -23.56 -3.41
CA GLU A 301 2.45 -22.94 -3.54
C GLU A 301 3.49 -24.05 -3.57
N PRO A 302 4.54 -23.95 -4.42
CA PRO A 302 5.62 -24.90 -4.41
C PRO A 302 6.30 -24.84 -3.05
N VAL A 303 6.29 -25.97 -2.36
CA VAL A 303 6.54 -26.02 -0.91
C VAL A 303 8.02 -25.95 -0.62
N ARG A 304 8.42 -24.94 0.16
CA ARG A 304 9.79 -24.72 0.58
C ARG A 304 9.96 -25.23 2.00
N VAL A 305 10.28 -26.51 2.22
CA VAL A 305 10.42 -27.08 3.60
C VAL A 305 11.87 -27.02 4.07
N ALA A 306 12.13 -26.50 5.28
CA ALA A 306 13.41 -26.62 5.96
C ALA A 306 13.32 -26.46 7.49
N PRO A 307 14.39 -26.76 8.26
CA PRO A 307 14.28 -27.02 9.70
C PRO A 307 14.75 -25.95 10.75
N PHE A 308 14.74 -24.60 10.56
CA PHE A 308 15.35 -23.66 11.57
C PHE A 308 14.74 -22.24 11.78
N GLU A 309 14.28 -21.78 12.97
CA GLU A 309 13.55 -20.47 13.14
C GLU A 309 14.26 -19.11 13.28
N THR A 310 13.57 -18.02 12.82
CA THR A 310 13.56 -16.58 13.25
C THR A 310 14.43 -15.55 12.53
N ALA A 311 13.79 -14.60 11.80
CA ALA A 311 14.39 -13.47 11.08
C ALA A 311 15.30 -12.56 11.90
N VAL A 312 16.61 -12.60 11.61
CA VAL A 312 17.53 -11.50 11.87
C VAL A 312 18.46 -11.33 10.68
N GLU A 313 18.43 -10.17 10.04
CA GLU A 313 19.40 -9.78 9.03
C GLU A 313 20.65 -9.24 9.74
N PHE A 314 21.80 -9.83 9.45
CA PHE A 314 23.10 -9.31 9.89
C PHE A 314 23.96 -9.05 8.66
N ASP A 315 24.00 -7.80 8.19
CA ASP A 315 24.98 -7.37 7.19
C ASP A 315 26.28 -6.98 7.91
N PHE A 316 27.32 -7.77 7.65
CA PHE A 316 28.66 -7.51 8.10
C PHE A 316 29.46 -7.07 6.88
N GLY A 317 29.61 -5.76 6.72
CA GLY A 317 30.45 -5.20 5.66
C GLY A 317 31.86 -5.82 5.64
N PRO A 318 32.61 -5.66 4.54
CA PRO A 318 33.85 -6.40 4.24
C PRO A 318 34.99 -6.26 5.29
N ASP A 319 34.86 -5.36 6.26
CA ASP A 319 35.82 -5.11 7.34
C ASP A 319 35.41 -5.71 8.70
N ALA A 320 34.36 -6.54 8.75
CA ALA A 320 33.88 -7.15 9.98
C ALA A 320 34.72 -8.38 10.38
N GLU A 321 35.77 -8.18 11.18
CA GLU A 321 36.38 -9.28 11.95
C GLU A 321 35.39 -9.82 13.02
N THR A 322 34.63 -10.82 12.54
CA THR A 322 33.97 -11.96 13.20
C THR A 322 33.46 -11.80 14.63
N VAL A 323 32.17 -11.50 14.75
CA VAL A 323 31.29 -12.33 15.59
C VAL A 323 30.58 -13.27 14.60
N ALA A 324 31.12 -14.46 14.38
CA ALA A 324 30.50 -15.45 13.51
C ALA A 324 29.64 -16.38 14.37
N PRO A 325 28.32 -16.12 14.52
CA PRO A 325 27.46 -17.06 15.22
C PRO A 325 27.56 -18.43 14.55
N THR A 326 27.69 -19.47 15.36
CA THR A 326 27.58 -20.86 14.91
C THR A 326 26.16 -21.33 15.20
N LEU A 327 25.47 -21.81 14.17
CA LEU A 327 24.11 -22.29 14.31
C LEU A 327 24.09 -23.79 14.09
N ALA A 328 23.79 -24.52 15.16
CA ALA A 328 23.73 -25.96 15.14
C ALA A 328 22.28 -26.42 14.93
N SER A 329 22.08 -27.40 14.06
CA SER A 329 20.78 -28.04 13.88
C SER A 329 20.43 -28.95 15.04
N ALA A 330 19.20 -28.83 15.54
CA ALA A 330 18.64 -29.80 16.48
C ALA A 330 18.17 -31.09 15.79
N ALA A 331 17.82 -31.01 14.49
CA ALA A 331 17.25 -32.11 13.71
C ALA A 331 18.32 -32.93 12.95
N VAL A 332 19.43 -32.30 12.56
CA VAL A 332 20.51 -32.92 11.78
C VAL A 332 21.80 -32.87 12.59
N PRO A 333 22.19 -33.97 13.27
CA PRO A 333 23.39 -34.01 14.09
C PRO A 333 24.65 -33.63 13.29
N GLY A 334 25.38 -32.61 13.75
CA GLY A 334 26.63 -32.16 13.11
C GLY A 334 26.45 -31.09 12.03
N CYS A 335 25.22 -30.69 11.71
CA CYS A 335 24.97 -29.49 10.90
C CYS A 335 25.29 -28.24 11.74
N GLU A 336 26.40 -27.57 11.44
CA GLU A 336 26.82 -26.32 12.04
C GLU A 336 27.11 -25.27 10.97
N ILE A 337 26.25 -24.25 10.84
CA ILE A 337 26.46 -23.14 9.91
C ILE A 337 27.33 -22.07 10.58
N LYS A 338 28.47 -21.73 9.96
CA LYS A 338 29.46 -20.77 10.48
C LYS A 338 29.65 -19.61 9.51
N LEU A 339 29.10 -18.45 9.85
CA LEU A 339 29.09 -17.25 8.99
C LEU A 339 30.47 -16.57 8.79
N GLY A 340 31.55 -17.13 9.34
CA GLY A 340 32.90 -16.53 9.25
C GLY A 340 33.98 -17.44 8.67
N THR A 341 33.67 -18.69 8.30
CA THR A 341 34.68 -19.66 7.88
C THR A 341 34.69 -19.95 6.38
N GLY A 342 33.99 -19.14 5.57
CA GLY A 342 33.87 -19.36 4.12
C GLY A 342 33.19 -20.70 3.79
N MET A 343 32.09 -21.02 4.49
CA MET A 343 31.33 -22.25 4.24
C MET A 343 30.86 -22.25 2.78
N THR A 344 31.21 -23.29 2.03
CA THR A 344 30.74 -23.45 0.66
C THR A 344 29.40 -24.19 0.63
N TRP A 345 28.68 -24.11 -0.50
CA TRP A 345 27.47 -24.92 -0.69
C TRP A 345 27.73 -26.43 -0.53
N ALA A 346 28.88 -26.94 -0.98
CA ALA A 346 29.24 -28.34 -0.77
C ALA A 346 29.44 -28.70 0.71
N ASP A 347 29.96 -27.76 1.51
CA ASP A 347 30.11 -27.97 2.95
C ASP A 347 28.75 -27.93 3.65
N PHE A 348 27.87 -27.00 3.27
CA PHE A 348 26.49 -26.95 3.76
C PHE A 348 25.75 -28.26 3.44
N LYS A 349 25.72 -28.70 2.17
CA LYS A 349 25.04 -29.95 1.78
C LYS A 349 25.55 -31.15 2.58
N ARG A 350 26.87 -31.29 2.71
CA ARG A 350 27.49 -32.41 3.42
C ARG A 350 27.17 -32.41 4.92
N ALA A 351 27.07 -31.23 5.52
CA ALA A 351 26.84 -31.09 6.96
C ALA A 351 25.35 -31.09 7.35
N CYS A 352 24.49 -30.54 6.49
CA CYS A 352 23.12 -30.16 6.83
C CYS A 352 22.03 -30.87 6.01
N VAL A 353 22.39 -31.55 4.92
CA VAL A 353 21.45 -32.37 4.14
C VAL A 353 21.86 -33.83 4.30
N GLN A 354 20.91 -34.70 4.68
CA GLN A 354 21.20 -36.11 4.87
C GLN A 354 21.64 -36.75 3.54
N GLU A 355 22.61 -37.66 3.59
CA GLU A 355 23.10 -38.33 2.39
C GLU A 355 21.96 -39.12 1.73
N GLY A 356 21.65 -38.78 0.47
CA GLY A 356 20.54 -39.37 -0.29
C GLY A 356 19.21 -38.63 -0.18
N ASP A 357 19.10 -37.60 0.66
CA ASP A 357 17.91 -36.75 0.73
C ASP A 357 17.94 -35.65 -0.33
N THR A 358 17.63 -36.03 -1.58
CA THR A 358 17.46 -35.05 -2.66
C THR A 358 16.21 -34.21 -2.45
N THR A 359 15.18 -34.77 -1.79
CA THR A 359 13.90 -34.09 -1.57
C THR A 359 14.02 -32.78 -0.79
N THR A 360 14.94 -32.71 0.17
CA THR A 360 15.24 -31.45 0.86
C THR A 360 15.79 -30.39 -0.10
N LEU A 361 16.71 -30.75 -1.00
CA LEU A 361 17.31 -29.82 -1.96
C LEU A 361 16.38 -29.45 -3.13
N ASP A 362 15.51 -30.38 -3.49
CA ASP A 362 14.49 -30.21 -4.54
C ASP A 362 13.35 -29.31 -4.06
N ARG A 363 13.19 -29.11 -2.74
CA ARG A 363 12.22 -28.19 -2.15
C ARG A 363 12.76 -26.77 -1.94
N VAL A 364 14.05 -26.53 -2.16
CA VAL A 364 14.67 -25.20 -1.99
C VAL A 364 14.32 -24.30 -3.17
N ASP A 365 13.94 -23.05 -2.88
CA ASP A 365 13.86 -22.02 -3.91
C ASP A 365 15.23 -21.35 -4.09
N TYR A 366 15.60 -21.10 -5.35
CA TYR A 366 16.90 -20.54 -5.69
C TYR A 366 16.70 -19.21 -6.39
N SER A 367 16.76 -18.13 -5.61
CA SER A 367 16.59 -16.77 -6.13
C SER A 367 17.96 -16.15 -6.40
N VAL A 368 18.23 -15.83 -7.65
CA VAL A 368 19.50 -15.20 -8.04
C VAL A 368 19.42 -13.70 -7.82
N PHE A 369 20.41 -13.14 -7.12
CA PHE A 369 20.51 -11.70 -6.90
C PHE A 369 20.47 -10.93 -8.22
N THR A 370 19.96 -9.69 -8.19
CA THR A 370 19.90 -8.82 -9.37
C THR A 370 21.27 -8.60 -10.04
N GLN A 371 22.36 -8.66 -9.26
CA GLN A 371 23.75 -8.59 -9.76
C GLN A 371 24.25 -9.91 -10.38
N ARG A 372 23.45 -10.98 -10.34
CA ARG A 372 23.71 -12.34 -10.83
C ARG A 372 25.03 -12.96 -10.35
N ASN A 373 25.51 -12.49 -9.20
CA ASN A 373 26.73 -12.97 -8.54
C ASN A 373 26.44 -13.74 -7.26
N GLY A 374 25.18 -13.87 -6.84
CA GLY A 374 24.80 -14.71 -5.72
C GLY A 374 23.41 -15.31 -5.91
N VAL A 375 23.17 -16.37 -5.16
CA VAL A 375 21.92 -17.11 -5.14
C VAL A 375 21.50 -17.30 -3.69
N VAL A 376 20.26 -16.96 -3.40
CA VAL A 376 19.58 -17.28 -2.15
C VAL A 376 18.99 -18.65 -2.30
N ALA A 377 19.47 -19.59 -1.50
CA ALA A 377 18.83 -20.87 -1.27
C ALA A 377 17.80 -20.68 -0.13
N SER A 378 16.54 -20.52 -0.51
CA SER A 378 15.39 -20.29 0.36
C SER A 378 14.74 -21.61 0.77
N PHE A 379 14.88 -21.88 2.05
CA PHE A 379 14.39 -22.97 2.87
C PHE A 379 13.15 -22.47 3.65
N ASN A 380 12.31 -23.34 4.26
CA ASN A 380 11.17 -22.83 5.07
C ASN A 380 11.70 -21.91 6.16
N GLY A 381 11.46 -20.63 5.94
CA GLY A 381 11.96 -19.52 6.69
C GLY A 381 13.47 -19.37 6.86
N VAL A 382 14.34 -20.03 6.09
CA VAL A 382 15.78 -19.67 6.08
C VAL A 382 16.20 -19.31 4.68
N ASP A 383 16.87 -18.20 4.53
CA ASP A 383 17.44 -17.78 3.26
C ASP A 383 18.96 -17.83 3.40
N LEU A 384 19.60 -18.77 2.71
CA LEU A 384 21.05 -18.88 2.70
C LEU A 384 21.60 -18.27 1.40
N SER A 385 22.28 -17.14 1.52
CA SER A 385 22.87 -16.47 0.36
C SER A 385 24.26 -16.99 0.08
N PHE A 386 24.45 -17.55 -1.10
CA PHE A 386 25.74 -18.00 -1.59
C PHE A 386 26.21 -17.09 -2.71
N THR A 387 27.42 -16.52 -2.58
CA THR A 387 28.01 -15.68 -3.61
C THR A 387 29.00 -16.48 -4.46
N ARG A 388 28.85 -16.34 -5.77
CA ARG A 388 29.73 -16.87 -6.80
C ARG A 388 30.80 -15.86 -7.18
N ARG A 389 32.02 -16.35 -7.35
CA ARG A 389 33.11 -15.57 -7.98
C ARG A 389 32.89 -15.54 -9.49
N VAL A 390 32.14 -14.54 -9.97
CA VAL A 390 31.75 -14.38 -11.38
C VAL A 390 32.94 -14.38 -12.34
N SER A 391 34.10 -13.85 -11.90
CA SER A 391 35.35 -13.87 -12.68
C SER A 391 35.87 -15.28 -13.01
N GLU A 392 35.53 -16.27 -12.21
CA GLU A 392 36.00 -17.65 -12.37
C GLU A 392 34.97 -18.54 -13.11
N ARG A 393 33.67 -18.24 -12.97
CA ARG A 393 32.59 -19.17 -13.34
C ARG A 393 31.42 -18.55 -14.13
N GLY A 394 31.46 -17.26 -14.41
CA GLY A 394 30.37 -16.54 -15.07
C GLY A 394 29.23 -16.19 -14.11
N VAL A 395 28.24 -15.47 -14.64
CA VAL A 395 27.03 -15.04 -13.91
C VAL A 395 26.05 -16.20 -13.75
N LEU A 396 25.25 -16.15 -12.69
CA LEU A 396 24.15 -17.07 -12.43
C LEU A 396 22.97 -16.81 -13.38
N ARG A 397 22.33 -17.88 -13.85
CA ARG A 397 21.03 -17.86 -14.55
C ARG A 397 19.88 -17.85 -13.53
N ASP A 398 18.72 -17.35 -13.89
CA ASP A 398 17.56 -17.34 -12.98
C ASP A 398 17.18 -18.78 -12.59
N GLY A 399 16.86 -19.01 -11.32
CA GLY A 399 16.62 -20.35 -10.78
C GLY A 399 17.85 -21.24 -10.63
N GLU A 400 19.06 -20.76 -10.97
CA GLU A 400 20.28 -21.58 -10.89
C GLU A 400 20.67 -21.85 -9.43
N ARG A 401 20.88 -23.13 -9.10
CA ARG A 401 21.36 -23.56 -7.77
C ARG A 401 22.78 -23.04 -7.49
N PRO A 402 23.17 -22.85 -6.22
CA PRO A 402 24.56 -22.60 -5.88
C PRO A 402 25.43 -23.76 -6.35
N ASN A 403 26.58 -23.41 -6.93
CA ASN A 403 27.61 -24.39 -7.21
C ASN A 403 28.31 -24.79 -5.91
N ASP A 404 28.91 -25.97 -5.91
CA ASP A 404 29.60 -26.55 -4.76
C ASP A 404 30.67 -25.65 -4.11
N ALA A 405 31.23 -24.69 -4.84
CA ALA A 405 32.22 -23.75 -4.31
C ALA A 405 31.71 -22.32 -4.12
N ASP A 406 30.42 -22.06 -4.36
CA ASP A 406 29.81 -20.77 -4.03
C ASP A 406 29.80 -20.63 -2.50
N GLU A 407 30.20 -19.47 -2.00
CA GLU A 407 30.49 -19.24 -0.58
C GLU A 407 29.29 -18.60 0.11
N LEU A 408 28.90 -19.11 1.28
CA LEU A 408 27.86 -18.53 2.12
C LEU A 408 28.30 -17.13 2.58
N THR A 409 27.57 -16.10 2.17
CA THR A 409 27.87 -14.69 2.50
C THR A 409 26.87 -14.08 3.45
N SER A 410 25.61 -14.52 3.39
CA SER A 410 24.61 -14.12 4.37
C SER A 410 23.64 -15.24 4.64
N MET A 411 22.97 -15.13 5.77
CA MET A 411 21.84 -15.97 6.08
C MET A 411 20.80 -15.10 6.78
N THR A 412 19.60 -15.18 6.27
CA THR A 412 18.42 -14.55 6.82
C THR A 412 17.48 -15.65 7.27
N PHE A 413 16.60 -15.33 8.18
CA PHE A 413 15.55 -16.24 8.61
C PHE A 413 14.20 -15.52 8.43
N THR A 414 13.08 -16.21 8.56
CA THR A 414 11.74 -15.64 8.43
C THR A 414 10.89 -16.04 9.65
N ARG A 415 9.63 -15.59 9.66
CA ARG A 415 8.66 -15.85 10.73
C ARG A 415 7.94 -17.20 10.59
N THR A 416 8.13 -17.94 9.49
CA THR A 416 7.31 -19.11 9.11
C THR A 416 7.82 -20.45 9.65
N LEU A 417 8.61 -20.38 10.69
CA LEU A 417 9.55 -21.41 10.99
C LEU A 417 9.07 -22.22 12.20
N ASN A 418 9.61 -23.42 12.51
CA ASN A 418 9.17 -24.19 13.70
C ASN A 418 10.32 -24.87 14.49
N ALA A 419 10.90 -24.20 15.49
CA ALA A 419 12.07 -24.64 16.28
C ALA A 419 12.24 -23.82 17.59
N PRO A 420 12.52 -24.47 18.73
CA PRO A 420 12.86 -23.80 19.98
C PRO A 420 14.29 -23.25 19.92
N VAL A 421 14.48 -22.07 19.34
CA VAL A 421 15.75 -21.36 19.40
C VAL A 421 15.86 -20.74 20.79
N ALA A 422 16.86 -21.13 21.57
CA ALA A 422 17.19 -20.39 22.80
C ALA A 422 17.41 -18.94 22.39
N GLU A 423 16.61 -18.01 22.95
CA GLU A 423 16.64 -16.58 22.61
C GLU A 423 18.07 -16.13 22.31
N PHE A 424 18.33 -15.80 21.05
CA PHE A 424 19.57 -15.13 20.68
C PHE A 424 19.45 -13.73 21.27
N VAL A 425 19.92 -13.55 22.52
CA VAL A 425 19.62 -12.31 23.26
C VAL A 425 20.35 -11.16 22.57
N PRO A 426 19.64 -10.18 21.97
CA PRO A 426 20.28 -9.04 21.32
C PRO A 426 21.22 -8.29 22.27
N SER A 427 21.01 -8.44 23.59
CA SER A 427 21.91 -7.92 24.61
C SER A 427 23.31 -8.50 24.55
N GLU A 428 23.53 -9.77 24.22
CA GLU A 428 24.88 -10.35 24.17
C GLU A 428 25.69 -9.74 23.02
N LEU A 429 25.08 -9.59 21.85
CA LEU A 429 25.68 -8.92 20.71
C LEU A 429 25.88 -7.43 20.98
N ALA A 430 24.89 -6.76 21.58
CA ALA A 430 24.97 -5.35 21.96
C ALA A 430 26.05 -5.11 23.02
N LEU A 431 26.23 -6.03 23.98
CA LEU A 431 27.28 -5.97 25.00
C LEU A 431 28.66 -6.19 24.39
N ALA A 432 28.80 -7.16 23.47
CA ALA A 432 30.05 -7.39 22.74
C ALA A 432 30.41 -6.19 21.84
N TYR A 433 29.43 -5.59 21.17
CA TYR A 433 29.60 -4.40 20.35
C TYR A 433 29.94 -3.17 21.21
N LYS A 434 29.21 -2.96 22.32
CA LYS A 434 29.48 -1.88 23.28
C LYS A 434 30.91 -1.95 23.83
N ALA A 435 31.37 -3.12 24.26
CA ALA A 435 32.73 -3.28 24.78
C ALA A 435 33.80 -2.89 23.73
N ARG A 436 33.56 -3.18 22.45
CA ARG A 436 34.45 -2.79 21.34
C ARG A 436 34.40 -1.30 21.06
N LEU A 437 33.20 -0.71 21.05
CA LEU A 437 33.00 0.73 20.89
C LEU A 437 33.74 1.48 22.01
N GLU A 438 33.59 1.03 23.26
CA GLU A 438 34.29 1.59 24.42
C GLU A 438 35.82 1.46 24.28
N ALA A 439 36.33 0.35 23.77
CA ALA A 439 37.76 0.16 23.53
C ALA A 439 38.30 1.11 22.43
N ARG A 440 37.55 1.29 21.34
CA ARG A 440 37.89 2.24 20.27
C ARG A 440 37.82 3.68 20.74
N LEU A 441 36.77 4.04 21.49
CA LEU A 441 36.61 5.36 22.07
C LEU A 441 37.76 5.66 23.03
N ARG A 442 38.10 4.69 23.89
CA ARG A 442 39.25 4.81 24.80
C ARG A 442 40.54 5.01 24.02
N ALA A 443 40.81 4.20 22.99
CA ALA A 443 41.99 4.33 22.15
C ALA A 443 42.07 5.70 21.46
N ALA A 444 40.97 6.20 20.91
CA ALA A 444 40.87 7.51 20.27
C ALA A 444 41.09 8.67 21.26
N VAL A 445 40.60 8.51 22.51
CA VAL A 445 40.74 9.50 23.58
C VAL A 445 42.12 9.43 24.26
N THR A 446 42.81 8.29 24.21
CA THR A 446 44.16 8.10 24.81
C THR A 446 45.31 8.41 23.85
N LEU A 447 45.07 8.93 22.64
CA LEU A 447 46.15 9.51 21.84
C LEU A 447 46.73 10.72 22.61
N PRO A 448 48.02 10.72 22.99
CA PRO A 448 48.59 11.83 23.73
C PRO A 448 48.63 13.05 22.81
N ALA A 449 47.97 14.12 23.24
CA ALA A 449 48.18 15.45 22.71
C ALA A 449 49.63 15.88 23.04
N GLU A 450 50.57 15.58 22.14
CA GLU A 450 51.83 16.29 22.12
C GLU A 450 51.60 17.70 21.54
N GLY A 451 51.65 18.70 22.43
CA GLY A 451 52.16 20.02 22.08
C GLY A 451 51.18 21.18 22.05
N ALA A 452 50.80 21.71 23.21
CA ALA A 452 50.62 23.14 23.51
C ALA A 452 50.30 23.22 25.01
N GLY A 453 51.07 23.83 25.91
CA GLY A 453 51.73 25.13 25.80
C GLY A 453 50.83 26.20 26.43
N GLY A 454 50.82 26.33 27.77
CA GLY A 454 50.07 27.39 28.47
C GLY A 454 50.22 27.36 29.99
N ASP A 455 51.08 28.22 30.50
CA ASP A 455 51.38 28.55 31.91
C ASP A 455 50.32 29.56 32.47
N PRO A 456 50.28 29.92 33.79
CA PRO A 456 49.04 29.95 34.58
C PRO A 456 48.88 31.23 35.45
N GLU A 457 47.85 32.06 35.27
CA GLU A 457 47.57 33.13 36.26
C GLU A 457 46.06 33.32 36.52
N ASN A 458 45.60 32.72 37.63
CA ASN A 458 45.08 33.33 38.87
C ASN A 458 44.04 34.51 38.83
N PRO A 459 43.38 34.90 39.94
CA PRO A 459 42.06 34.45 40.40
C PRO A 459 41.12 35.62 40.80
N GLY A 460 39.94 35.33 41.34
CA GLY A 460 39.16 36.27 42.20
C GLY A 460 37.74 36.53 41.68
N ASP A 461 36.69 35.88 42.19
CA ASP A 461 35.94 36.14 43.45
C ASP A 461 34.95 37.34 43.34
N PRO A 462 33.92 37.48 44.20
CA PRO A 462 32.52 37.22 43.88
C PRO A 462 31.65 38.46 44.13
N GLY A 463 30.34 38.42 43.86
CA GLY A 463 29.49 39.55 44.21
C GLY A 463 28.00 39.27 44.07
N MET A 464 27.39 38.84 45.17
CA MET A 464 25.96 38.98 45.43
C MET A 464 25.56 40.46 45.46
N ASP A 465 24.33 40.81 45.06
CA ASP A 465 23.21 41.15 45.98
C ASP A 465 22.03 41.84 45.25
N PRO A 466 20.84 41.98 45.88
CA PRO A 466 19.54 41.71 45.25
C PRO A 466 18.53 42.88 45.38
N VAL A 467 17.26 42.56 45.09
CA VAL A 467 16.00 43.21 45.55
C VAL A 467 15.58 44.51 44.83
N ASP A 468 14.37 44.56 44.26
CA ASP A 468 13.26 45.33 44.87
C ASP A 468 11.87 45.01 44.26
N PRO A 469 10.81 44.88 45.08
CA PRO A 469 9.43 44.61 44.68
C PRO A 469 8.55 45.88 44.68
N GLU A 470 7.26 45.67 44.39
CA GLU A 470 6.11 46.59 44.53
C GLU A 470 5.80 47.51 43.33
N ASN A 471 4.63 47.32 42.73
CA ASN A 471 3.47 48.19 43.00
C ASN A 471 2.15 47.57 42.45
N PRO A 472 1.01 47.64 43.17
CA PRO A 472 -0.26 47.03 42.80
C PRO A 472 -1.32 48.05 42.31
N GLY A 473 -2.35 47.53 41.63
CA GLY A 473 -3.70 48.11 41.61
C GLY A 473 -4.16 48.74 40.28
N ASP A 474 -5.23 48.20 39.70
CA ASP A 474 -6.56 48.85 39.68
C ASP A 474 -7.66 47.85 39.20
N PRO A 475 -8.89 47.87 39.78
CA PRO A 475 -9.97 46.94 39.45
C PRO A 475 -11.08 47.59 38.61
N GLY A 476 -11.63 46.84 37.65
CA GLY A 476 -12.83 47.25 36.93
C GLY A 476 -13.43 46.11 36.12
N MET A 477 -14.38 45.38 36.72
CA MET A 477 -15.26 44.47 35.99
C MET A 477 -16.71 44.97 36.11
N ASP A 478 -17.33 45.19 34.95
CA ASP A 478 -18.78 45.30 34.77
C ASP A 478 -19.41 43.89 34.62
N PRO A 479 -20.71 43.74 34.90
CA PRO A 479 -21.33 42.46 35.24
C PRO A 479 -21.65 41.60 34.01
N VAL A 480 -21.39 40.29 34.15
CA VAL A 480 -21.72 39.25 33.18
C VAL A 480 -23.20 38.86 33.30
N ASP A 481 -23.85 38.75 32.14
CA ASP A 481 -25.21 38.29 31.88
C ASP A 481 -25.42 36.81 32.31
N PRO A 482 -26.44 36.46 33.13
CA PRO A 482 -26.58 35.14 33.75
C PRO A 482 -27.33 34.05 32.94
N GLU A 483 -27.62 34.24 31.66
CA GLU A 483 -28.30 33.20 30.86
C GLU A 483 -27.32 32.18 30.23
N ASN A 484 -26.67 31.35 31.07
CA ASN A 484 -26.38 29.91 30.84
C ASN A 484 -25.39 29.38 31.90
N PRO A 485 -25.82 29.05 33.14
CA PRO A 485 -24.93 28.46 34.13
C PRO A 485 -24.88 26.94 33.92
N GLY A 486 -23.81 26.48 33.26
CA GLY A 486 -23.35 25.10 33.38
C GLY A 486 -23.69 24.18 32.21
N ASP A 487 -23.24 24.53 31.01
CA ASP A 487 -22.59 23.49 30.23
C ASP A 487 -21.17 23.37 30.81
N PRO A 488 -20.78 22.26 31.48
CA PRO A 488 -19.42 22.08 31.94
C PRO A 488 -18.54 22.09 30.69
N GLY A 489 -17.94 23.26 30.40
CA GLY A 489 -17.31 23.55 29.13
C GLY A 489 -16.49 22.36 28.66
N GLU A 490 -16.76 21.90 27.43
CA GLU A 490 -15.95 20.89 26.77
C GLU A 490 -14.48 21.22 27.10
N PRO A 491 -13.72 20.29 27.70
CA PRO A 491 -12.37 20.60 28.15
C PRO A 491 -11.60 21.12 26.94
N ALA A 492 -11.15 22.38 27.00
CA ALA A 492 -10.39 22.96 25.92
C ALA A 492 -9.21 22.03 25.63
N HIS A 493 -9.00 21.71 24.35
CA HIS A 493 -7.89 20.89 23.89
C HIS A 493 -6.60 21.35 24.60
N PRO A 494 -5.83 20.46 25.26
CA PRO A 494 -4.76 20.87 26.16
C PRO A 494 -3.63 21.67 25.46
N PHE A 495 -3.49 21.52 24.14
CA PHE A 495 -2.55 22.32 23.34
C PHE A 495 -3.13 23.65 22.80
N LEU A 496 -4.42 23.96 22.98
CA LEU A 496 -4.99 25.25 22.53
C LEU A 496 -4.32 26.46 23.16
N ALA A 497 -3.73 26.29 24.35
CA ALA A 497 -3.04 27.32 25.09
C ALA A 497 -1.51 27.32 24.87
N TYR A 498 -0.98 26.44 24.01
CA TYR A 498 0.44 26.46 23.69
C TYR A 498 0.74 27.68 22.80
N GLU A 499 1.61 28.56 23.29
CA GLU A 499 2.11 29.71 22.53
C GLU A 499 3.56 29.44 22.10
N LEU A 500 3.78 29.44 20.79
CA LEU A 500 5.11 29.30 20.23
C LEU A 500 5.92 30.57 20.50
N THR A 501 6.96 30.47 21.33
CA THR A 501 7.85 31.61 21.61
C THR A 501 8.94 31.67 20.55
N ILE A 502 9.04 32.80 19.83
CA ILE A 502 10.14 33.06 18.90
C ILE A 502 11.24 33.83 19.64
N PRO A 503 12.46 33.29 19.75
CA PRO A 503 13.61 34.01 20.30
C PRO A 503 13.86 35.31 19.54
N PRO A 504 14.08 36.44 20.23
CA PRO A 504 14.26 37.75 19.59
C PRO A 504 15.57 37.86 18.79
N ASP A 505 16.51 36.93 19.00
CA ASP A 505 17.82 36.84 18.36
C ASP A 505 17.86 35.81 17.22
N LEU A 506 16.74 35.17 16.89
CA LEU A 506 16.64 34.34 15.70
C LEU A 506 16.93 35.20 14.45
N ALA A 507 17.79 34.72 13.56
CA ALA A 507 18.17 35.49 12.38
C ALA A 507 16.96 35.77 11.47
N ASP A 508 16.77 37.04 11.10
CA ASP A 508 15.68 37.50 10.22
C ASP A 508 15.95 37.22 8.72
N ALA A 509 17.00 36.46 8.42
CA ALA A 509 17.37 36.04 7.08
C ALA A 509 16.79 34.65 6.79
N PRO A 510 16.29 34.38 5.56
CA PRO A 510 15.87 33.04 5.16
C PRO A 510 17.01 32.05 5.40
N SER A 511 16.81 31.14 6.35
CA SER A 511 17.81 30.18 6.80
C SER A 511 17.19 28.79 6.78
N PRO A 512 17.98 27.75 6.42
CA PRO A 512 17.54 26.37 6.63
C PRO A 512 17.12 26.17 8.08
N ILE A 513 16.06 25.40 8.30
CA ILE A 513 15.46 25.23 9.63
C ILE A 513 16.45 24.67 10.66
N GLU A 514 17.39 23.82 10.23
CA GLU A 514 18.44 23.23 11.04
C GLU A 514 19.49 24.27 11.47
N GLN A 515 19.44 25.46 10.87
CA GLN A 515 20.29 26.60 11.15
C GLN A 515 19.58 27.71 11.94
N LEU A 516 18.34 27.49 12.38
CA LEU A 516 17.62 28.40 13.27
C LEU A 516 18.15 28.27 14.70
N PHE A 517 19.34 28.81 14.92
CA PHE A 517 19.98 28.86 16.22
C PHE A 517 19.66 30.17 16.94
N TYR A 518 19.49 30.07 18.25
CA TYR A 518 19.40 31.21 19.16
C TYR A 518 20.28 30.97 20.38
N SER A 519 20.58 32.04 21.12
CA SER A 519 21.31 31.95 22.39
C SER A 519 20.32 31.94 23.54
N ASP A 520 20.37 30.89 24.37
CA ASP A 520 19.59 30.87 25.61
C ASP A 520 20.09 31.93 26.62
N ALA A 521 19.42 32.03 27.77
CA ALA A 521 19.79 32.98 28.83
C ALA A 521 21.21 32.74 29.41
N GLN A 522 21.78 31.55 29.17
CA GLN A 522 23.12 31.16 29.61
C GLN A 522 24.17 31.34 28.49
N GLY A 523 23.76 31.80 27.30
CA GLY A 523 24.61 31.99 26.14
C GLY A 523 24.92 30.71 25.37
N ASN A 524 24.22 29.60 25.65
CA ASN A 524 24.35 28.39 24.86
C ASN A 524 23.62 28.56 23.53
N GLN A 525 24.26 28.13 22.46
CA GLN A 525 23.61 28.09 21.15
C GLN A 525 22.68 26.87 21.08
N LEU A 526 21.38 27.11 21.07
CA LEU A 526 20.35 26.09 20.95
C LEU A 526 19.70 26.16 19.57
N ASN A 527 19.36 24.99 19.02
CA ASN A 527 18.48 24.94 17.85
C ASN A 527 17.03 25.18 18.33
N TRP A 528 16.38 26.20 17.76
CA TRP A 528 15.04 26.62 18.17
C TRP A 528 14.00 25.51 17.96
N ASN A 529 14.07 24.80 16.84
CA ASN A 529 13.15 23.71 16.53
C ASN A 529 13.25 22.56 17.55
N ASN A 530 14.47 22.15 17.91
CA ASN A 530 14.68 21.15 18.96
C ASN A 530 14.14 21.60 20.33
N THR A 531 14.25 22.90 20.64
CA THR A 531 13.70 23.46 21.88
C THR A 531 12.18 23.32 21.90
N VAL A 532 11.53 23.73 20.83
CA VAL A 532 10.06 23.68 20.70
C VAL A 532 9.54 22.25 20.76
N ILE A 533 10.19 21.30 20.08
CA ILE A 533 9.81 19.88 20.15
C ILE A 533 9.91 19.36 21.58
N GLN A 534 10.94 19.77 22.32
CA GLN A 534 11.09 19.38 23.71
C GLN A 534 9.99 20.00 24.60
N GLU A 535 9.64 21.27 24.41
CA GLU A 535 8.55 21.93 25.14
C GLU A 535 7.20 21.23 24.92
N ILE A 536 6.91 20.82 23.69
CA ILE A 536 5.66 20.14 23.35
C ILE A 536 5.63 18.72 23.93
N ARG A 537 6.77 18.02 23.96
CA ARG A 537 6.91 16.72 24.66
C ARG A 537 6.69 16.87 26.15
N ASP A 538 7.31 17.87 26.78
CA ASP A 538 7.16 18.14 28.20
C ASP A 538 5.70 18.50 28.54
N LEU A 539 5.04 19.28 27.68
CA LEU A 539 3.62 19.60 27.79
C LEU A 539 2.75 18.33 27.65
N TYR A 540 3.00 17.50 26.65
CA TYR A 540 2.28 16.22 26.47
C TYR A 540 2.44 15.31 27.69
N ASP A 541 3.67 15.16 28.19
CA ASP A 541 3.96 14.32 29.35
C ASP A 541 3.25 14.80 30.61
N SER A 542 3.05 16.13 30.73
CA SER A 542 2.31 16.76 31.83
C SER A 542 0.78 16.52 31.78
N LEU A 543 0.23 16.07 30.65
CA LEU A 543 -1.22 15.86 30.49
C LEU A 543 -1.71 14.69 31.35
N THR A 544 -2.89 14.86 31.94
CA THR A 544 -3.59 13.76 32.64
C THR A 544 -4.00 12.66 31.65
N PRO A 545 -4.20 11.40 32.07
CA PRO A 545 -4.65 10.33 31.18
C PRO A 545 -5.94 10.67 30.41
N ALA A 546 -6.87 11.41 31.01
CA ALA A 546 -8.09 11.87 30.34
C ALA A 546 -7.80 12.91 29.26
N GLN A 547 -6.91 13.88 29.54
CA GLN A 547 -6.46 14.85 28.53
C GLN A 547 -5.64 14.18 27.44
N LYS A 548 -4.78 13.21 27.78
CA LYS A 548 -4.07 12.35 26.82
C LYS A 548 -5.08 11.63 25.93
N ALA A 549 -6.11 11.00 26.48
CA ALA A 549 -7.17 10.38 25.69
C ALA A 549 -7.98 11.36 24.81
N MET A 550 -7.98 12.66 25.13
CA MET A 550 -8.57 13.71 24.27
C MET A 550 -7.66 14.11 23.10
N VAL A 551 -6.34 13.98 23.23
CA VAL A 551 -5.35 14.20 22.15
C VAL A 551 -4.93 12.90 21.44
N ASP A 552 -5.17 11.75 22.05
CA ASP A 552 -4.77 10.41 21.62
C ASP A 552 -6.03 9.51 21.64
N PRO A 553 -6.99 9.73 20.73
CA PRO A 553 -8.23 8.97 20.81
C PRO A 553 -7.98 7.48 20.50
N GLN A 554 -7.06 7.12 19.58
CA GLN A 554 -6.67 5.74 19.24
C GLN A 554 -5.33 5.74 18.43
N VAL A 555 -4.16 5.40 19.02
CA VAL A 555 -2.95 4.71 18.41
C VAL A 555 -1.56 5.32 18.74
N ILE A 556 -0.60 4.39 18.93
CA ILE A 556 0.80 4.37 19.37
C ILE A 556 1.82 5.08 18.40
N GLU A 557 1.62 6.31 17.92
CA GLU A 557 2.59 6.97 17.02
C GLU A 557 2.98 8.43 17.37
N PRO A 558 4.18 8.94 17.01
CA PRO A 558 4.63 10.31 17.32
C PRO A 558 3.90 11.44 16.57
N THR A 559 3.13 11.12 15.52
CA THR A 559 2.43 12.04 14.61
C THR A 559 1.45 12.98 15.31
N TRP A 560 0.82 12.55 16.40
CA TRP A 560 -0.17 13.32 17.15
C TRP A 560 0.44 14.47 17.98
N ILE A 561 1.73 14.39 18.32
CA ILE A 561 2.46 15.48 18.98
C ILE A 561 2.84 16.55 17.94
N ILE A 562 2.99 16.13 16.68
CA ILE A 562 3.49 16.98 15.60
C ILE A 562 2.36 17.83 15.01
N GLU A 563 1.13 17.33 14.91
CA GLU A 563 0.01 18.14 14.40
C GLU A 563 -0.24 19.42 15.21
N PRO A 564 -0.31 19.41 16.56
CA PRO A 564 -0.39 20.64 17.37
C PRO A 564 0.81 21.56 17.19
N TYR A 565 2.01 21.02 17.00
CA TYR A 565 3.20 21.83 16.71
C TYR A 565 3.04 22.54 15.36
N VAL A 566 2.72 21.78 14.31
CA VAL A 566 2.49 22.30 12.96
C VAL A 566 1.36 23.32 12.97
N ASP A 567 0.32 23.13 13.78
CA ASP A 567 -0.77 24.08 13.99
C ASP A 567 -0.29 25.42 14.58
N ALA A 568 0.56 25.36 15.61
CA ALA A 568 1.14 26.55 16.22
C ALA A 568 2.06 27.30 15.24
N VAL A 569 2.82 26.59 14.41
CA VAL A 569 3.64 27.19 13.34
C VAL A 569 2.74 27.87 12.30
N LEU A 570 1.68 27.21 11.84
CA LEU A 570 0.70 27.81 10.93
C LEU A 570 0.09 29.08 11.53
N ASP A 571 -0.30 29.05 12.80
CA ASP A 571 -0.88 30.19 13.50
C ASP A 571 0.07 31.38 13.54
N THR A 572 1.31 31.12 13.93
CA THR A 572 2.39 32.11 14.03
C THR A 572 2.67 32.78 12.70
N PHE A 573 2.90 32.00 11.64
CA PHE A 573 3.21 32.54 10.31
C PHE A 573 1.98 33.15 9.60
N SER A 574 0.77 32.82 10.04
CA SER A 574 -0.47 33.47 9.59
C SER A 574 -0.86 34.71 10.41
N HIS A 575 -0.12 35.06 11.46
CA HIS A 575 -0.50 36.10 12.43
C HIS A 575 -1.93 35.93 12.97
N GLY A 576 -2.29 34.70 13.36
CA GLY A 576 -3.63 34.39 13.87
C GLY A 576 -4.70 34.21 12.80
N GLN A 577 -4.43 34.55 11.53
CA GLN A 577 -5.44 34.51 10.47
C GLN A 577 -5.91 33.08 10.18
N SER A 578 -5.06 32.07 10.40
CA SER A 578 -5.42 30.65 10.25
C SER A 578 -6.45 30.15 11.27
N ARG A 579 -6.74 30.91 12.33
CA ARG A 579 -7.77 30.62 13.34
C ARG A 579 -9.10 31.33 13.08
N THR A 580 -9.15 32.21 12.09
CA THR A 580 -10.41 32.89 11.75
C THR A 580 -11.42 31.88 11.24
N ARG A 581 -12.71 32.16 11.45
CA ARG A 581 -13.81 31.28 11.00
C ARG A 581 -13.77 31.00 9.50
N ASP A 582 -13.18 31.90 8.73
CA ASP A 582 -13.15 31.87 7.27
C ASP A 582 -11.86 31.23 6.72
N ALA A 583 -10.94 30.85 7.61
CA ALA A 583 -9.75 30.10 7.27
C ALA A 583 -10.04 28.60 7.17
N THR A 584 -9.43 27.95 6.18
CA THR A 584 -9.41 26.49 6.09
C THR A 584 -8.06 26.01 6.58
N LYS A 585 -8.04 25.07 7.53
CA LYS A 585 -6.83 24.43 8.02
C LYS A 585 -6.94 22.92 7.89
N GLN A 586 -5.91 22.29 7.34
CA GLN A 586 -5.86 20.84 7.19
C GLN A 586 -4.46 20.31 7.47
N PHE A 587 -4.41 19.04 7.84
CA PHE A 587 -3.17 18.30 8.07
C PHE A 587 -3.19 17.04 7.21
N ARG A 588 -2.04 16.71 6.61
CA ARG A 588 -1.85 15.51 5.81
C ARG A 588 -0.58 14.81 6.24
N ASN A 589 -0.68 13.52 6.51
CA ASN A 589 0.48 12.65 6.63
C ASN A 589 0.78 12.03 5.26
N THR A 590 2.04 11.90 4.88
CA THR A 590 2.43 11.18 3.65
C THR A 590 2.25 9.68 3.83
N ASP A 591 2.09 8.96 2.73
CA ASP A 591 1.81 7.50 2.74
C ASP A 591 2.95 6.71 3.39
N ASP A 592 4.18 7.20 3.31
CA ASP A 592 5.36 6.65 3.97
C ASP A 592 5.49 7.06 5.45
N ARG A 593 4.53 7.86 5.96
CA ARG A 593 4.54 8.47 7.30
C ARG A 593 5.86 9.17 7.63
N ARG A 594 6.55 9.73 6.62
CA ARG A 594 7.79 10.48 6.84
C ARG A 594 7.55 11.97 7.02
N TRP A 595 6.36 12.46 6.69
CA TRP A 595 6.03 13.87 6.75
C TRP A 595 4.64 14.12 7.32
N VAL A 596 4.53 15.17 8.13
CA VAL A 596 3.27 15.82 8.52
C VAL A 596 3.24 17.17 7.82
N ILE A 597 2.27 17.40 6.95
CA ILE A 597 2.11 18.65 6.20
C ILE A 597 0.84 19.33 6.68
N GLY A 598 0.99 20.45 7.37
CA GLY A 598 -0.11 21.36 7.67
C GLY A 598 -0.23 22.44 6.62
N TYR A 599 -1.45 22.84 6.30
CA TYR A 599 -1.67 24.04 5.50
C TYR A 599 -2.87 24.82 6.00
N ALA A 600 -2.76 26.13 5.91
CA ALA A 600 -3.79 27.09 6.24
C ALA A 600 -4.02 28.04 5.07
N ASN A 601 -5.27 28.18 4.68
CA ASN A 601 -5.75 29.07 3.64
C ASN A 601 -6.61 30.15 4.28
N PHE A 602 -6.28 31.43 4.12
CA PHE A 602 -6.97 32.54 4.76
C PHE A 602 -6.91 33.82 3.90
N ILE A 603 -7.77 34.78 4.22
CA ILE A 603 -7.80 36.07 3.53
C ILE A 603 -7.28 37.15 4.46
N GLN A 604 -6.39 37.98 3.94
CA GLN A 604 -6.00 39.22 4.60
C GLN A 604 -6.13 40.36 3.59
N ASN A 605 -6.92 41.39 3.91
CA ASN A 605 -7.14 42.55 3.05
C ASN A 605 -7.64 42.21 1.63
N ASN A 606 -8.59 41.27 1.50
CA ASN A 606 -9.12 40.75 0.22
C ASN A 606 -8.07 40.03 -0.67
N VAL A 607 -6.92 39.68 -0.11
CA VAL A 607 -5.91 38.87 -0.79
C VAL A 607 -5.90 37.47 -0.15
N PRO A 608 -6.03 36.40 -0.94
CA PRO A 608 -5.82 35.04 -0.47
C PRO A 608 -4.37 34.80 -0.08
N TYR A 609 -4.19 34.04 0.99
CA TYR A 609 -2.91 33.56 1.46
C TYR A 609 -3.00 32.08 1.78
N ARG A 610 -1.99 31.33 1.34
CA ARG A 610 -1.76 29.95 1.74
C ARG A 610 -0.44 29.87 2.48
N VAL A 611 -0.49 29.34 3.70
CA VAL A 611 0.69 28.96 4.46
C VAL A 611 0.73 27.44 4.50
N THR A 612 1.84 26.85 4.09
CA THR A 612 2.10 25.41 4.19
C THR A 612 3.29 25.19 5.10
N VAL A 613 3.18 24.27 6.04
CA VAL A 613 4.22 23.86 6.98
C VAL A 613 4.44 22.38 6.78
N GLN A 614 5.65 21.98 6.41
CA GLN A 614 6.05 20.59 6.25
C GLN A 614 6.97 20.21 7.39
N TYR A 615 6.61 19.18 8.14
CA TYR A 615 7.39 18.57 9.22
C TYR A 615 7.86 17.19 8.81
N SER A 616 9.15 16.92 8.89
CA SER A 616 9.73 15.60 8.66
C SER A 616 9.87 14.83 9.96
N LEU A 617 9.34 13.62 9.97
CA LEU A 617 9.54 12.66 11.05
C LEU A 617 10.98 12.13 11.07
N ASN A 618 11.62 11.99 9.90
CA ASN A 618 13.02 11.53 9.81
C ASN A 618 14.01 12.52 10.46
N TYR A 619 13.78 13.81 10.24
CA TYR A 619 14.61 14.86 10.82
C TYR A 619 14.11 15.33 12.18
N GLY A 620 12.89 14.92 12.57
CA GLY A 620 12.20 15.44 13.75
C GLY A 620 12.16 16.96 13.72
N ALA A 621 11.69 17.55 12.62
CA ALA A 621 11.81 19.00 12.38
C ALA A 621 10.80 19.50 11.33
N VAL A 622 10.25 20.71 11.49
CA VAL A 622 9.72 21.46 10.33
C VAL A 622 10.84 21.61 9.32
N THR A 623 10.67 21.21 8.08
CA THR A 623 11.69 21.32 7.03
C THR A 623 11.39 22.43 6.03
N ALA A 624 10.14 22.85 5.92
CA ALA A 624 9.74 23.93 5.04
C ALA A 624 8.53 24.69 5.59
N VAL A 625 8.55 26.00 5.44
CA VAL A 625 7.38 26.87 5.58
C VAL A 625 7.26 27.68 4.29
N THR A 626 6.15 27.54 3.59
CA THR A 626 5.88 28.23 2.32
C THR A 626 4.69 29.16 2.52
N ILE A 627 4.86 30.43 2.16
CA ILE A 627 3.77 31.43 2.17
C ILE A 627 3.55 31.90 0.74
N GLY A 628 2.39 31.56 0.18
CA GLY A 628 1.92 32.07 -1.10
C GLY A 628 0.85 33.13 -0.85
N GLY A 629 0.98 34.29 -1.48
CA GLY A 629 -0.04 35.33 -1.50
C GLY A 629 -0.51 35.61 -2.93
N GLY A 630 -1.77 36.00 -3.08
CA GLY A 630 -2.36 36.32 -4.38
C GLY A 630 -3.16 35.16 -4.97
N TRP A 631 -3.76 35.40 -6.13
CA TRP A 631 -4.69 34.46 -6.76
C TRP A 631 -3.93 33.50 -7.67
N GLY A 632 -4.24 32.21 -7.60
CA GLY A 632 -3.91 31.29 -8.68
C GLY A 632 -4.83 31.54 -9.88
N GLU A 633 -4.41 31.13 -11.07
CA GLU A 633 -5.20 31.29 -12.29
C GLU A 633 -6.59 30.62 -12.19
N ILE A 634 -6.66 29.45 -11.56
CA ILE A 634 -7.92 28.75 -11.27
C ILE A 634 -8.79 29.58 -10.31
N ASP A 635 -8.20 30.17 -9.26
CA ASP A 635 -8.95 30.99 -8.31
C ASP A 635 -9.54 32.22 -9.00
N GLU A 636 -8.80 32.87 -9.92
CA GLU A 636 -9.30 34.00 -10.70
C GLU A 636 -10.49 33.61 -11.59
N ILE A 637 -10.40 32.47 -12.28
CA ILE A 637 -11.46 31.97 -13.17
C ILE A 637 -12.75 31.74 -12.39
N LEU A 638 -12.66 30.97 -11.29
CA LEU A 638 -13.84 30.64 -10.48
C LEU A 638 -14.40 31.85 -9.76
N GLN A 639 -13.54 32.74 -9.25
CA GLN A 639 -13.97 33.96 -8.61
C GLN A 639 -14.72 34.89 -9.58
N GLY A 640 -14.27 34.99 -10.85
CA GLY A 640 -14.96 35.75 -11.88
C GLY A 640 -16.40 35.30 -12.14
N TRP A 641 -16.65 33.98 -12.08
CA TRP A 641 -18.00 33.44 -12.16
C TRP A 641 -18.81 33.65 -10.88
N ASN A 642 -18.20 33.41 -9.72
CA ASN A 642 -18.85 33.61 -8.43
C ASN A 642 -19.34 35.06 -8.30
N GLN A 643 -18.51 36.04 -8.65
CA GLN A 643 -18.88 37.45 -8.63
C GLN A 643 -20.06 37.77 -9.55
N ALA A 644 -20.15 37.16 -10.73
CA ALA A 644 -21.25 37.37 -11.66
C ALA A 644 -22.58 36.76 -11.17
N LEU A 645 -22.51 35.67 -10.40
CA LEU A 645 -23.70 34.98 -9.87
C LEU A 645 -24.25 35.61 -8.59
N ARG A 646 -23.42 36.31 -7.81
CA ARG A 646 -23.78 36.87 -6.50
C ARG A 646 -24.92 37.90 -6.47
N PRO A 647 -24.99 38.91 -7.37
CA PRO A 647 -26.04 39.93 -7.33
C PRO A 647 -27.45 39.33 -7.38
N ASN A 648 -27.61 38.21 -8.08
CA ASN A 648 -28.89 37.50 -8.22
C ASN A 648 -29.30 36.73 -6.95
N ARG A 649 -28.43 36.59 -5.95
CA ARG A 649 -28.66 35.83 -4.71
C ARG A 649 -28.82 36.69 -3.45
N GLY A 650 -28.68 38.02 -3.55
CA GLY A 650 -28.79 38.92 -2.39
C GLY A 650 -27.71 38.69 -1.33
N LEU A 651 -26.59 38.05 -1.69
CA LEU A 651 -25.46 37.83 -0.80
C LEU A 651 -24.71 39.17 -0.61
N VAL A 652 -24.56 39.61 0.65
CA VAL A 652 -23.90 40.88 1.02
C VAL A 652 -22.42 40.63 1.30
N ASP A 653 -21.56 41.58 0.89
CA ASP A 653 -20.14 41.67 1.22
C ASP A 653 -19.88 41.65 2.76
N PRO A 654 -18.74 41.14 3.29
CA PRO A 654 -17.55 40.75 2.56
C PRO A 654 -17.70 39.43 1.77
N PRO A 655 -16.85 39.24 0.76
CA PRO A 655 -17.20 38.51 -0.45
C PRO A 655 -16.57 37.13 -0.37
N TYR A 656 -17.15 36.12 0.29
CA TYR A 656 -16.58 34.75 0.33
C TYR A 656 -16.07 34.28 -1.04
N PRO A 657 -14.77 34.40 -1.37
CA PRO A 657 -14.32 34.45 -2.76
C PRO A 657 -14.18 33.11 -3.45
N TYR A 658 -14.61 32.04 -2.81
CA TYR A 658 -14.30 30.69 -3.23
C TYR A 658 -15.57 29.93 -3.51
N TYR A 659 -15.42 28.96 -4.39
CA TYR A 659 -16.49 28.12 -4.85
C TYR A 659 -17.17 27.43 -3.66
N SER A 660 -18.32 27.95 -3.24
CA SER A 660 -19.10 27.38 -2.15
C SER A 660 -19.94 26.24 -2.66
N ALA A 661 -20.23 25.27 -1.80
CA ALA A 661 -20.89 24.05 -2.24
C ALA A 661 -22.34 24.24 -2.70
N ASP A 662 -22.98 25.35 -2.34
CA ASP A 662 -24.27 25.78 -2.90
C ASP A 662 -24.16 26.37 -4.32
N LEU A 663 -22.97 26.78 -4.76
CA LEU A 663 -22.71 27.18 -6.15
C LEU A 663 -22.57 25.96 -7.06
N ALA A 664 -22.13 24.81 -6.53
CA ALA A 664 -22.17 23.54 -7.25
C ALA A 664 -23.60 23.15 -7.65
N LEU A 665 -24.59 23.55 -6.85
CA LEU A 665 -26.01 23.27 -7.12
C LEU A 665 -26.67 24.33 -8.03
N ASN A 666 -25.96 25.39 -8.43
CA ASN A 666 -26.53 26.46 -9.23
C ASN A 666 -26.50 26.10 -10.72
N PRO A 667 -27.65 25.96 -11.41
CA PRO A 667 -27.67 25.64 -12.84
C PRO A 667 -27.10 26.76 -13.72
N ALA A 668 -26.96 27.99 -13.21
CA ALA A 668 -26.31 29.09 -13.93
C ALA A 668 -24.78 29.09 -13.79
N ASN A 669 -24.23 28.23 -12.93
CA ASN A 669 -22.80 28.11 -12.73
C ASN A 669 -22.23 27.09 -13.73
N PRO A 670 -21.35 27.50 -14.65
CA PRO A 670 -20.82 26.58 -15.65
C PRO A 670 -19.90 25.52 -15.04
N PHE A 671 -19.40 25.73 -13.82
CA PHE A 671 -18.62 24.73 -13.08
C PHE A 671 -19.45 23.91 -12.09
N GLY A 672 -20.78 24.15 -12.03
CA GLY A 672 -21.71 23.42 -11.17
C GLY A 672 -22.28 22.17 -11.85
N LEU A 673 -23.18 21.47 -11.17
CA LEU A 673 -23.90 20.33 -11.71
C LEU A 673 -24.65 20.71 -12.99
N ASN A 674 -24.48 19.89 -14.03
CA ASN A 674 -24.95 20.12 -15.40
C ASN A 674 -24.32 21.35 -16.09
N GLY A 675 -23.33 21.98 -15.48
CA GLY A 675 -22.49 22.98 -16.12
C GLY A 675 -21.59 22.36 -17.20
N GLN A 676 -21.17 23.19 -18.15
CA GLN A 676 -20.30 22.84 -19.28
C GLN A 676 -19.06 23.76 -19.34
N GLY A 677 -18.64 24.26 -18.17
CA GLY A 677 -17.50 25.17 -18.04
C GLY A 677 -16.15 24.50 -18.19
N ILE A 678 -16.11 23.18 -18.37
CA ILE A 678 -14.90 22.37 -18.48
C ILE A 678 -15.03 21.47 -19.70
N THR A 679 -14.10 21.60 -20.63
CA THR A 679 -13.92 20.67 -21.76
C THR A 679 -12.62 19.92 -21.54
N VAL A 680 -12.62 18.59 -21.60
CA VAL A 680 -11.39 17.78 -21.55
C VAL A 680 -10.89 17.56 -22.98
N LEU A 681 -9.67 18.02 -23.25
CA LEU A 681 -9.03 17.97 -24.56
C LEU A 681 -8.15 16.72 -24.74
N GLY A 682 -7.46 16.31 -23.68
CA GLY A 682 -6.50 15.22 -23.73
C GLY A 682 -6.01 14.80 -22.35
N TYR A 683 -5.24 13.72 -22.32
CA TYR A 683 -4.68 13.15 -21.11
C TYR A 683 -3.21 12.77 -21.33
N ASP A 684 -2.35 13.26 -20.44
CA ASP A 684 -0.96 12.84 -20.31
C ASP A 684 -0.86 11.78 -19.21
N ARG A 685 -0.74 10.51 -19.64
CA ARG A 685 -0.57 9.34 -18.77
C ARG A 685 0.69 9.39 -17.92
N GLN A 686 1.76 10.01 -18.42
CA GLN A 686 3.04 10.03 -17.72
C GLN A 686 2.98 10.98 -16.52
N LEU A 687 2.27 12.11 -16.69
CA LEU A 687 2.15 13.14 -15.66
C LEU A 687 0.89 13.00 -14.79
N GLY A 688 -0.09 12.19 -15.21
CA GLY A 688 -1.39 12.10 -14.53
C GLY A 688 -2.17 13.41 -14.64
N THR A 689 -2.10 14.06 -15.82
CA THR A 689 -2.69 15.38 -16.06
C THR A 689 -3.61 15.40 -17.27
N LEU A 690 -4.69 16.17 -17.18
CA LEU A 690 -5.62 16.45 -18.27
C LEU A 690 -5.34 17.83 -18.84
N ASP A 691 -5.32 17.93 -20.16
CA ASP A 691 -5.44 19.21 -20.84
C ASP A 691 -6.92 19.55 -20.92
N VAL A 692 -7.28 20.73 -20.43
CA VAL A 692 -8.67 21.18 -20.33
C VAL A 692 -8.84 22.60 -20.84
N GLU A 693 -10.03 22.92 -21.35
CA GLU A 693 -10.48 24.30 -21.53
C GLU A 693 -11.43 24.67 -20.39
N LEU A 694 -11.11 25.74 -19.67
CA LEU A 694 -11.99 26.32 -18.68
C LEU A 694 -12.68 27.57 -19.21
N GLN A 695 -13.97 27.70 -18.96
CA GLN A 695 -14.72 28.91 -19.29
C GLN A 695 -14.40 30.02 -18.27
N LYS A 696 -13.72 31.09 -18.69
CA LYS A 696 -13.45 32.31 -17.89
C LYS A 696 -14.49 33.38 -18.19
N ASN A 697 -15.09 33.96 -17.15
CA ASN A 697 -15.99 35.10 -17.32
C ASN A 697 -15.19 36.39 -17.52
N THR A 698 -15.47 37.13 -18.60
CA THR A 698 -14.82 38.43 -18.87
C THR A 698 -15.86 39.52 -19.13
N PRO A 699 -15.50 40.82 -19.07
CA PRO A 699 -16.42 41.90 -19.42
C PRO A 699 -17.01 41.81 -20.83
N ASN A 700 -16.36 41.08 -21.75
CA ASN A 700 -16.80 40.89 -23.13
C ASN A 700 -17.55 39.57 -23.36
N GLY A 701 -17.88 38.85 -22.28
CA GLY A 701 -18.52 37.54 -22.32
C GLY A 701 -17.56 36.40 -21.96
N PRO A 702 -18.04 35.15 -22.00
CA PRO A 702 -17.23 33.99 -21.67
C PRO A 702 -16.09 33.78 -22.68
N GLN A 703 -14.90 33.47 -22.18
CA GLN A 703 -13.73 33.08 -22.97
C GLN A 703 -13.26 31.68 -22.52
N LEU A 704 -12.63 30.92 -23.41
CA LEU A 704 -12.02 29.64 -23.05
C LEU A 704 -10.54 29.87 -22.73
N VAL A 705 -10.05 29.20 -21.70
CA VAL A 705 -8.65 29.22 -21.25
C VAL A 705 -8.16 27.78 -21.20
N GLU A 706 -7.17 27.46 -22.03
CA GLU A 706 -6.50 26.16 -22.01
C GLU A 706 -5.56 26.06 -20.81
N LEU A 707 -5.66 24.97 -20.06
CA LEU A 707 -4.85 24.68 -18.88
C LEU A 707 -4.52 23.18 -18.82
N THR A 708 -3.37 22.85 -18.25
CA THR A 708 -3.04 21.48 -17.86
C THR A 708 -3.28 21.34 -16.36
N VAL A 709 -4.13 20.40 -15.97
CA VAL A 709 -4.57 20.19 -14.58
C VAL A 709 -4.41 18.72 -14.18
N SER A 710 -4.29 18.43 -12.89
CA SER A 710 -4.27 17.04 -12.44
C SER A 710 -5.64 16.38 -12.67
N GLY A 711 -5.65 15.11 -13.08
CA GLY A 711 -6.90 14.40 -13.32
C GLY A 711 -6.70 12.99 -13.85
N GLU A 712 -7.81 12.27 -13.96
CA GLU A 712 -7.86 10.91 -14.49
C GLU A 712 -8.84 10.87 -15.68
N PRO A 713 -8.51 10.20 -16.79
CA PRO A 713 -9.43 10.03 -17.88
C PRO A 713 -10.53 9.04 -17.49
N ILE A 714 -11.63 9.15 -18.20
CA ILE A 714 -12.75 8.20 -18.15
C ILE A 714 -12.35 6.74 -18.43
N GLU A 715 -11.29 6.51 -19.22
CA GLU A 715 -10.86 5.17 -19.66
C GLU A 715 -10.07 4.39 -18.61
N ASP A 716 -9.39 5.07 -17.68
CA ASP A 716 -8.58 4.44 -16.63
C ASP A 716 -9.42 3.96 -15.44
N ARG A 717 -10.75 4.12 -15.57
CA ARG A 717 -11.74 3.89 -14.53
C ARG A 717 -12.52 2.62 -14.84
N ASN A 718 -11.89 1.47 -14.60
CA ASN A 718 -12.54 0.17 -14.65
C ASN A 718 -13.76 0.14 -13.68
N GLY A 719 -14.97 0.31 -14.21
CA GLY A 719 -16.23 -0.07 -13.56
C GLY A 719 -16.58 0.66 -12.25
N TYR A 720 -17.16 1.86 -12.33
CA TYR A 720 -17.78 2.49 -11.15
C TYR A 720 -19.23 2.00 -10.96
N LEU A 721 -19.37 0.79 -10.43
CA LEU A 721 -20.61 0.34 -9.78
C LEU A 721 -20.42 0.44 -8.27
N ARG A 722 -20.98 1.48 -7.64
CA ARG A 722 -21.08 1.52 -6.17
C ARG A 722 -22.46 1.01 -5.80
N GLN A 723 -22.50 -0.12 -5.09
CA GLN A 723 -23.75 -0.68 -4.59
C GLN A 723 -24.06 -0.03 -3.24
N ILE A 724 -25.19 0.66 -3.15
CA ILE A 724 -25.67 1.21 -1.88
C ILE A 724 -26.96 0.47 -1.54
N ARG A 725 -26.96 -0.25 -0.41
CA ARG A 725 -28.13 -1.04 0.07
C ARG A 725 -28.69 -2.04 -0.95
N GLY A 726 -27.84 -2.64 -1.77
CA GLY A 726 -28.28 -3.61 -2.78
C GLY A 726 -28.67 -2.98 -4.12
N GLU A 727 -28.87 -1.67 -4.20
CA GLU A 727 -29.16 -0.95 -5.44
C GLU A 727 -27.85 -0.60 -6.16
N ARG A 728 -27.79 -0.93 -7.46
CA ARG A 728 -26.69 -0.57 -8.34
C ARG A 728 -26.88 0.86 -8.80
N TYR A 729 -26.00 1.76 -8.35
CA TYR A 729 -25.88 3.09 -8.93
C TYR A 729 -24.82 3.03 -10.02
N GLU A 730 -25.26 3.13 -11.27
CA GLU A 730 -24.37 3.24 -12.43
C GLU A 730 -23.86 4.68 -12.47
N PHE A 731 -22.59 4.88 -12.12
CA PHE A 731 -21.96 6.18 -12.36
C PHE A 731 -21.77 6.32 -13.87
N VAL A 732 -22.27 7.41 -14.45
CA VAL A 732 -21.95 7.73 -15.83
C VAL A 732 -20.43 7.88 -15.92
N PRO A 733 -19.75 7.15 -16.81
CA PRO A 733 -18.32 7.30 -17.00
C PRO A 733 -17.98 8.78 -17.21
N ALA A 734 -17.01 9.28 -16.43
CA ALA A 734 -16.61 10.68 -16.44
C ALA A 734 -15.11 10.83 -16.18
N ASN A 735 -14.51 11.82 -16.84
CA ASN A 735 -13.16 12.28 -16.54
C ASN A 735 -13.16 12.99 -15.17
N GLN A 736 -12.18 12.69 -14.33
CA GLN A 736 -11.98 13.42 -13.08
C GLN A 736 -11.02 14.57 -13.33
N VAL A 737 -11.50 15.79 -13.16
CA VAL A 737 -10.72 17.01 -13.33
C VAL A 737 -10.53 17.66 -11.97
N SER A 738 -9.28 17.80 -11.53
CA SER A 738 -8.92 18.43 -10.26
C SER A 738 -8.50 19.88 -10.47
N LEU A 739 -9.35 20.81 -10.06
CA LEU A 739 -9.09 22.25 -10.10
C LEU A 739 -8.54 22.70 -8.73
N SER A 740 -7.22 22.82 -8.66
CA SER A 740 -6.50 23.22 -7.45
C SER A 740 -5.89 24.62 -7.60
N GLY A 741 -6.52 25.61 -6.98
CA GLY A 741 -5.94 26.93 -6.75
C GLY A 741 -5.24 27.03 -5.39
N LEU A 742 -4.88 28.25 -4.99
CA LEU A 742 -4.38 28.52 -3.64
C LEU A 742 -5.49 28.34 -2.60
N GLU A 743 -6.73 28.68 -2.97
CA GLU A 743 -7.90 28.58 -2.10
C GLU A 743 -8.99 27.65 -2.64
N THR A 744 -8.95 27.37 -3.94
CA THR A 744 -9.86 26.41 -4.58
C THR A 744 -9.31 25.00 -4.46
N GLY A 745 -10.09 24.07 -3.89
CA GLY A 745 -9.89 22.63 -4.06
C GLY A 745 -11.18 21.99 -4.56
N MET A 746 -11.34 21.90 -5.87
CA MET A 746 -12.56 21.40 -6.50
C MET A 746 -12.26 20.21 -7.40
N LEU A 747 -13.04 19.15 -7.26
CA LEU A 747 -12.98 17.95 -8.05
C LEU A 747 -14.25 17.82 -8.88
N THR A 748 -14.15 17.83 -10.20
CA THR A 748 -15.31 17.74 -11.09
C THR A 748 -15.26 16.46 -11.90
N TYR A 749 -16.41 15.80 -12.05
CA TYR A 749 -16.56 14.61 -12.88
C TYR A 749 -17.25 15.04 -14.17
N VAL A 750 -16.47 15.18 -15.24
CA VAL A 750 -16.90 15.69 -16.55
C VAL A 750 -17.22 14.51 -17.45
N GLU A 751 -18.48 14.37 -17.81
CA GLU A 751 -18.99 13.29 -18.65
C GLU A 751 -18.59 13.49 -20.12
N ALA A 752 -18.81 12.46 -20.95
CA ALA A 752 -18.42 12.47 -22.36
C ALA A 752 -19.12 13.57 -23.19
N ASP A 753 -20.27 14.09 -22.73
CA ASP A 753 -20.99 15.20 -23.36
C ASP A 753 -20.56 16.59 -22.83
N GLY A 754 -19.52 16.62 -21.98
CA GLY A 754 -18.99 17.82 -21.34
C GLY A 754 -19.80 18.30 -20.13
N GLN A 755 -20.87 17.60 -19.73
CA GLN A 755 -21.63 17.97 -18.54
C GLN A 755 -20.93 17.51 -17.26
N ILE A 756 -21.02 18.33 -16.22
CA ILE A 756 -20.52 17.99 -14.89
C ILE A 756 -21.59 17.18 -14.13
N GLY A 757 -21.30 15.90 -13.88
CA GLY A 757 -22.20 14.98 -13.17
C GLY A 757 -22.02 14.97 -11.65
N ARG A 758 -20.82 15.33 -11.17
CA ARG A 758 -20.48 15.40 -9.74
C ARG A 758 -19.45 16.49 -9.48
N VAL A 759 -19.57 17.14 -8.33
CA VAL A 759 -18.62 18.13 -7.81
C VAL A 759 -18.24 17.77 -6.38
N GLY A 760 -16.97 17.50 -6.13
CA GLY A 760 -16.35 17.36 -4.81
C GLY A 760 -15.62 18.64 -4.43
N MET A 761 -15.72 19.05 -3.17
CA MET A 761 -15.05 20.25 -2.64
C MET A 761 -14.37 19.91 -1.32
N GLY A 762 -13.05 19.91 -1.34
CA GLY A 762 -12.23 19.77 -0.14
C GLY A 762 -12.14 21.08 0.61
N GLY A 763 -12.21 21.05 1.95
CA GLY A 763 -12.06 22.28 2.74
C GLY A 763 -13.21 23.29 2.59
N PHE A 764 -14.42 22.79 2.36
CA PHE A 764 -15.60 23.61 2.08
C PHE A 764 -15.92 24.59 3.23
N LYS A 765 -16.05 25.88 2.91
CA LYS A 765 -16.15 26.95 3.93
C LYS A 765 -17.57 27.20 4.45
N GLN A 766 -18.60 26.77 3.72
CA GLN A 766 -20.00 27.01 4.09
C GLN A 766 -20.71 25.74 4.53
N PRO A 767 -21.54 25.78 5.61
CA PRO A 767 -22.26 24.61 6.04
C PRO A 767 -23.28 24.16 4.99
N MET A 768 -23.22 22.88 4.65
CA MET A 768 -24.09 22.22 3.68
C MET A 768 -25.14 21.36 4.38
N THR A 769 -26.33 21.32 3.80
CA THR A 769 -27.46 20.58 4.36
C THR A 769 -27.40 19.13 3.88
N LEU A 770 -27.02 18.20 4.76
CA LEU A 770 -27.06 16.76 4.49
C LEU A 770 -28.51 16.26 4.43
N CYS A 771 -29.32 16.72 5.39
CA CYS A 771 -30.75 16.41 5.54
C CYS A 771 -31.50 17.65 6.02
N PRO A 772 -32.83 17.74 5.83
CA PRO A 772 -33.62 18.80 6.46
C PRO A 772 -33.33 18.90 7.96
N GLY A 773 -32.80 20.04 8.40
CA GLY A 773 -32.39 20.29 9.79
C GLY A 773 -30.98 19.79 10.18
N LEU A 774 -30.28 19.05 9.31
CA LEU A 774 -28.91 18.58 9.53
C LEU A 774 -27.92 19.35 8.65
N ARG A 775 -27.33 20.41 9.21
CA ARG A 775 -26.27 21.19 8.56
C ARG A 775 -24.91 20.73 9.03
N VAL A 776 -24.05 20.38 8.08
CA VAL A 776 -22.67 19.95 8.29
C VAL A 776 -21.73 21.03 7.77
N SER A 777 -20.78 21.42 8.60
CA SER A 777 -19.67 22.32 8.32
C SER A 777 -18.38 21.51 8.26
N TYR A 778 -17.34 22.09 7.66
CA TYR A 778 -16.01 21.50 7.71
C TYR A 778 -15.55 21.30 9.17
N GLY A 779 -14.95 20.15 9.45
CA GLY A 779 -14.47 19.77 10.79
C GLY A 779 -15.54 19.29 11.76
N ASP A 780 -16.82 19.27 11.38
CA ASP A 780 -17.86 18.71 12.25
C ASP A 780 -17.64 17.20 12.47
N ASP A 781 -17.83 16.75 13.72
CA ASP A 781 -17.93 15.33 14.07
C ASP A 781 -19.26 14.79 13.52
N LEU A 782 -19.20 14.06 12.41
CA LEU A 782 -20.40 13.59 11.71
C LEU A 782 -21.23 12.61 12.54
N PRO A 783 -20.64 11.55 13.15
CA PRO A 783 -21.39 10.66 14.03
C PRO A 783 -22.15 11.42 15.12
N ARG A 784 -21.50 12.35 15.81
CA ARG A 784 -22.13 13.13 16.88
C ARG A 784 -23.26 14.03 16.36
N LYS A 785 -23.04 14.72 15.24
CA LYS A 785 -24.07 15.58 14.63
C LYS A 785 -25.29 14.81 14.16
N ILE A 786 -25.07 13.67 13.53
CA ILE A 786 -26.15 12.80 13.05
C ILE A 786 -26.93 12.26 14.25
N GLN A 787 -26.24 11.80 15.30
CA GLN A 787 -26.89 11.33 16.52
C GLN A 787 -27.76 12.42 17.16
N ALA A 788 -27.22 13.63 17.35
CA ALA A 788 -27.98 14.75 17.92
C ALA A 788 -29.23 15.09 17.08
N TRP A 789 -29.09 15.11 15.75
CA TRP A 789 -30.22 15.36 14.84
C TRP A 789 -31.28 14.25 14.88
N VAL A 790 -30.87 12.98 15.05
CA VAL A 790 -31.78 11.85 15.25
C VAL A 790 -32.48 11.95 16.61
N ASP A 791 -31.76 12.31 17.67
CA ASP A 791 -32.32 12.43 19.02
C ASP A 791 -33.41 13.52 19.08
N GLU A 792 -33.24 14.62 18.33
CA GLU A 792 -34.24 15.69 18.22
C GLU A 792 -35.45 15.31 17.35
N GLY A 793 -35.23 14.47 16.33
CA GLY A 793 -36.20 14.24 15.25
C GLY A 793 -36.89 12.88 15.23
N GLY A 794 -36.36 11.92 15.99
CA GLY A 794 -36.71 10.51 15.90
C GLY A 794 -36.06 9.80 14.70
N VAL A 795 -36.08 8.47 14.76
CA VAL A 795 -35.46 7.57 13.76
C VAL A 795 -36.11 7.70 12.37
N ASP A 796 -37.35 8.17 12.27
CA ASP A 796 -38.03 8.30 10.98
C ASP A 796 -37.35 9.32 10.05
N ARG A 797 -36.71 10.36 10.59
CA ARG A 797 -35.93 11.32 9.78
C ARG A 797 -34.77 10.65 9.04
N TYR A 798 -34.16 9.62 9.64
CA TYR A 798 -33.08 8.85 9.02
C TYR A 798 -33.54 8.17 7.72
N ARG A 799 -34.78 7.68 7.71
CA ARG A 799 -35.39 7.00 6.56
C ARG A 799 -35.78 8.00 5.48
N GLU A 800 -36.38 9.12 5.86
CA GLU A 800 -36.80 10.17 4.92
C GLU A 800 -35.63 10.82 4.18
N CYS A 801 -34.46 10.88 4.80
CA CYS A 801 -33.25 11.45 4.19
C CYS A 801 -32.36 10.41 3.48
N GLU A 802 -32.70 9.12 3.60
CA GLU A 802 -31.93 8.01 3.02
C GLU A 802 -30.42 8.10 3.32
N ILE A 803 -30.08 8.24 4.62
CA ILE A 803 -28.68 8.34 5.03
C ILE A 803 -27.96 6.98 4.83
N VAL A 804 -26.77 7.05 4.28
CA VAL A 804 -25.88 5.92 4.00
C VAL A 804 -24.53 6.23 4.64
N PHE A 805 -24.04 5.30 5.46
CA PHE A 805 -22.69 5.34 6.00
C PHE A 805 -21.81 4.43 5.15
N ASN A 806 -20.70 4.95 4.67
CA ASN A 806 -19.66 4.16 4.03
C ASN A 806 -18.49 4.08 4.99
N TYR A 807 -18.09 2.86 5.31
CA TYR A 807 -16.92 2.57 6.12
C TYR A 807 -15.77 2.08 5.23
N SER A 808 -14.55 2.17 5.75
CA SER A 808 -13.35 1.58 5.16
C SER A 808 -13.53 0.08 4.89
N ASP A 809 -12.65 -0.51 4.07
CA ASP A 809 -12.75 -1.93 3.68
C ASP A 809 -12.76 -2.89 4.88
N ASN A 810 -12.14 -2.51 6.00
CA ASN A 810 -12.16 -3.25 7.26
C ASN A 810 -13.34 -2.90 8.19
N GLY A 811 -14.27 -2.05 7.76
CA GLY A 811 -15.50 -1.67 8.48
C GLY A 811 -15.32 -0.74 9.69
N ASN A 812 -14.09 -0.43 10.08
CA ASN A 812 -13.80 0.21 11.37
C ASN A 812 -13.74 1.73 11.32
N VAL A 813 -13.49 2.33 10.15
CA VAL A 813 -13.36 3.78 9.99
C VAL A 813 -14.52 4.29 9.15
N LEU A 814 -15.22 5.31 9.65
CA LEU A 814 -16.21 6.00 8.83
C LEU A 814 -15.47 6.82 7.77
N ASP A 815 -15.65 6.45 6.51
CA ASP A 815 -15.03 7.11 5.36
C ASP A 815 -15.91 8.21 4.79
N SER A 816 -17.23 8.00 4.75
CA SER A 816 -18.17 9.03 4.31
C SER A 816 -19.60 8.79 4.78
N VAL A 817 -20.39 9.87 4.79
CA VAL A 817 -21.84 9.83 4.99
C VAL A 817 -22.54 10.49 3.83
N ALA A 818 -23.50 9.81 3.22
CA ALA A 818 -24.27 10.30 2.08
C ALA A 818 -25.76 10.39 2.40
N SER A 819 -26.44 11.40 1.84
CA SER A 819 -27.90 11.40 1.65
C SER A 819 -28.18 11.17 0.17
N LEU A 820 -28.89 10.10 -0.14
CA LEU A 820 -29.28 9.79 -1.52
C LEU A 820 -30.37 10.75 -1.99
N THR A 821 -31.30 11.11 -1.10
CA THR A 821 -32.39 12.05 -1.39
C THR A 821 -31.88 13.44 -1.76
N ASN A 822 -30.91 13.95 -1.01
CA ASN A 822 -30.33 15.28 -1.29
C ASN A 822 -29.12 15.24 -2.22
N ARG A 823 -28.69 14.04 -2.62
CA ARG A 823 -27.54 13.78 -3.51
C ARG A 823 -26.28 14.52 -3.06
N ILE A 824 -26.02 14.40 -1.76
CA ILE A 824 -24.89 15.03 -1.09
C ILE A 824 -24.20 14.03 -0.19
N ALA A 825 -22.88 14.05 -0.16
CA ALA A 825 -22.07 13.23 0.72
C ALA A 825 -20.97 14.05 1.37
N PHE A 826 -20.53 13.63 2.54
CA PHE A 826 -19.40 14.18 3.24
C PHE A 826 -18.37 13.08 3.42
N VAL A 827 -17.15 13.33 2.97
CA VAL A 827 -16.00 12.48 3.25
C VAL A 827 -15.44 12.87 4.61
N THR A 828 -15.05 11.86 5.39
CA THR A 828 -14.52 12.03 6.73
C THR A 828 -13.08 11.56 6.85
N VAL A 829 -12.31 12.29 7.66
CA VAL A 829 -11.03 11.84 8.19
C VAL A 829 -11.14 11.89 9.71
N ASN A 830 -10.88 10.78 10.39
CA ASN A 830 -11.06 10.66 11.83
C ASN A 830 -12.47 11.12 12.29
N LYS A 831 -13.51 10.72 11.57
CA LYS A 831 -14.93 11.08 11.80
C LYS A 831 -15.30 12.55 11.54
N ARG A 832 -14.34 13.38 11.12
CA ARG A 832 -14.52 14.82 10.87
C ARG A 832 -14.80 15.07 9.40
N ALA A 833 -15.84 15.85 9.08
CA ALA A 833 -16.16 16.18 7.69
C ALA A 833 -15.05 17.05 7.06
N VAL A 834 -14.42 16.57 5.99
CA VAL A 834 -13.30 17.28 5.33
C VAL A 834 -13.58 17.66 3.87
N GLN A 835 -14.48 16.94 3.23
CA GLN A 835 -14.90 17.20 1.86
C GLN A 835 -16.41 17.00 1.76
N VAL A 836 -17.02 17.76 0.85
CA VAL A 836 -18.42 17.58 0.47
C VAL A 836 -18.51 17.28 -1.02
N ASP A 837 -19.29 16.27 -1.36
CA ASP A 837 -19.59 15.85 -2.73
C ASP A 837 -21.07 16.07 -3.01
N VAL A 838 -21.39 16.66 -4.16
CA VAL A 838 -22.75 16.75 -4.68
C VAL A 838 -22.83 16.11 -6.06
N TRP A 839 -23.95 15.45 -6.37
CA TRP A 839 -24.14 14.79 -7.65
C TRP A 839 -25.58 14.91 -8.16
N ARG A 840 -25.76 14.54 -9.43
CA ARG A 840 -27.04 14.61 -10.17
C ARG A 840 -27.84 13.33 -10.20
#